data_AF-A0A1J8PN01-F1
#
_entry.id   AF-A0A1J8PN01-F1
#
_cell.length_a   1.000
_cell.length_b   1.000
_cell.length_c   1.000
_cell.angle_alpha   90.00
_cell.angle_beta   90.00
_cell.angle_gamma   90.00
#
_symmetry.space_group_name_H-M   'P 1'
#
loop_
_entity.id
_entity.type
_entity.pdbx_description
1 polymer ?
#
loop_
_entity_poly.entity_id
_entity_poly.type
_entity_poly.pdbx_seq_one_letter_code
_entity_poly.pdbx_strand_id
1 'polypeptide(L)'
;MPGDMPDSATLSESTFPDLYESGISDLQEGLEKGHFTSVDLVKAYLARIDEVNLKGAALHAVIETNKNALSQAAELDAERKTKGSRGSLHGMPLLLKDNIATLHEEGMHTTAGSHALLGSIVPRDAFIAAKLRAAGAIFLGKANLSEWANYRGKVPNGFSGRGGQTLCPYYPNGDPSGSSSGSGVSMAVGLAAGSLGSETDGSIVSPSSRNNVVGIKPTVGLVSRGGVIPISSHQDTAGPMCRSVADAALLLSVIAGPDPRDEATLHQPGVLPDYMKALDPNALKGKRLGVPRMFLRDIDTILEAFDASLDVFRALGAEIVDPAEFPCAEEMEGSQAETIVLKTDFKVDVAKYISELLEVPTGVKNLADLIEFNKAHTDLELIPPYHDDQSRFIAADATEKDDAFYAALAEDFDLGRTRGIDATLQKFQLDAIILPTDGIASQPAAIAAYPIISVPLGFQPDTVEVSPNPPTPLHKQAPGLPFGIAFIGTAYSEFNLIGFAIEEVNLKGPALHAVIEINPKALLQAADLDAERKVKGSRGPLHGIPLLLKDNIVTLHEEAAIYYWQITIFSSTLGSYALMGSVVPRDACVSAKLRATGAIFLGKANLSEWAGMRGQVPNGFSALGGQTLSPYYPNADPYASSSGSGVATAIGLAAGSLGSETDGSIVSPSSRNNIVGIKPTIGLVSRAGVIPISSHQDTTGPMCRSVADAALLLSFIAGPDPRDEATLHQPGIVPDYMRALNKKDLKGIRLGVPRSSLRDSKALVEDTFNASLDVFRALGAEIVDPADFPDALEELWASKTEEQDIVLAVDFKVDINKYLSGLLEVPTGVRTLADLIEFNKAHADLGLPPPFYNDQSQLIESEATQVDDAYFAALAEHFDLGRTRGIDATLAQFSLDAIILPTDRLYIAMRSYRG
;
A
#
# COMPACT_ATOMS: atom_id res chain seq x y z
N MET A 1 39.64 -43.22 -19.56
CA MET A 1 40.44 -42.02 -19.90
C MET A 1 39.70 -41.26 -20.99
N PRO A 2 39.62 -39.93 -21.00
CA PRO A 2 39.70 -38.89 -19.95
C PRO A 2 38.28 -38.21 -19.78
N GLY A 3 37.95 -37.20 -18.98
CA GLY A 3 38.65 -36.24 -18.11
C GLY A 3 37.60 -35.38 -17.36
N ASP A 4 38.09 -34.52 -16.45
CA ASP A 4 37.39 -33.74 -15.41
C ASP A 4 36.21 -32.82 -15.81
N MET A 5 35.30 -32.60 -14.86
CA MET A 5 34.50 -31.37 -14.70
C MET A 5 34.44 -30.99 -13.20
N PRO A 6 34.58 -29.70 -12.82
CA PRO A 6 34.84 -29.27 -11.45
C PRO A 6 33.59 -29.02 -10.60
N ASP A 7 33.82 -28.96 -9.29
CA ASP A 7 32.91 -28.77 -8.16
C ASP A 7 31.66 -27.89 -8.38
N SER A 8 30.49 -28.44 -8.04
CA SER A 8 29.26 -27.70 -7.81
C SER A 8 29.34 -26.98 -6.45
N ALA A 9 29.87 -25.75 -6.46
CA ALA A 9 29.81 -24.85 -5.33
C ALA A 9 28.34 -24.65 -4.90
N THR A 10 28.12 -24.86 -3.60
CA THR A 10 26.86 -24.82 -2.87
C THR A 10 26.25 -23.42 -2.88
N LEU A 11 25.02 -23.31 -3.40
CA LEU A 11 24.20 -22.10 -3.35
C LEU A 11 23.64 -21.91 -1.94
N SER A 12 24.00 -20.79 -1.30
CA SER A 12 23.42 -20.30 -0.04
C SER A 12 22.00 -19.79 -0.28
N GLU A 13 21.02 -20.26 0.50
CA GLU A 13 19.62 -19.78 0.47
C GLU A 13 19.49 -18.28 0.79
N SER A 14 18.38 -17.65 0.45
CA SER A 14 18.27 -16.20 0.44
C SER A 14 17.01 -15.69 1.11
N THR A 15 17.18 -14.68 1.96
CA THR A 15 16.12 -13.81 2.47
C THR A 15 15.77 -12.83 1.35
N PHE A 16 14.74 -13.12 0.56
CA PHE A 16 14.25 -12.21 -0.48
C PHE A 16 13.53 -11.02 0.18
N PRO A 17 13.86 -9.76 -0.18
CA PRO A 17 13.30 -8.57 0.45
C PRO A 17 11.94 -8.21 -0.17
N ASP A 18 11.10 -7.48 0.58
CA ASP A 18 9.82 -6.98 0.05
C ASP A 18 10.10 -5.88 -0.97
N LEU A 19 9.74 -6.12 -2.23
CA LEU A 19 9.95 -5.18 -3.34
C LEU A 19 9.15 -3.88 -3.20
N TYR A 20 8.11 -3.87 -2.35
CA TYR A 20 7.38 -2.65 -2.00
C TYR A 20 8.20 -1.72 -1.10
N GLU A 21 8.87 -2.27 -0.09
CA GLU A 21 9.61 -1.48 0.92
C GLU A 21 11.09 -1.30 0.58
N SER A 22 11.66 -2.16 -0.26
CA SER A 22 13.10 -2.14 -0.58
C SER A 22 13.49 -0.93 -1.44
N GLY A 23 14.56 -0.25 -1.03
CA GLY A 23 15.24 0.75 -1.85
C GLY A 23 16.27 0.13 -2.81
N ILE A 24 16.82 0.92 -3.72
CA ILE A 24 17.81 0.47 -4.71
C ILE A 24 19.06 -0.09 -4.02
N SER A 25 19.48 0.52 -2.90
CA SER A 25 20.66 0.09 -2.15
C SER A 25 20.46 -1.31 -1.51
N ASP A 26 19.28 -1.58 -0.96
CA ASP A 26 18.96 -2.89 -0.36
C ASP A 26 18.93 -3.98 -1.42
N LEU A 27 18.31 -3.68 -2.57
CA LEU A 27 18.27 -4.59 -3.71
C LEU A 27 19.66 -4.87 -4.27
N GLN A 28 20.53 -3.86 -4.36
CA GLN A 28 21.93 -4.07 -4.74
C GLN A 28 22.68 -4.94 -3.75
N GLU A 29 22.53 -4.70 -2.45
CA GLU A 29 23.19 -5.52 -1.43
C GLU A 29 22.80 -6.99 -1.56
N GLY A 30 21.52 -7.28 -1.83
CA GLY A 30 21.05 -8.63 -2.12
C GLY A 30 21.66 -9.24 -3.39
N LEU A 31 21.83 -8.45 -4.46
CA LEU A 31 22.53 -8.91 -5.67
C LEU A 31 24.01 -9.19 -5.42
N GLU A 32 24.71 -8.33 -4.68
CA GLU A 32 26.14 -8.52 -4.36
C GLU A 32 26.37 -9.72 -3.47
N LYS A 33 25.44 -10.00 -2.54
CA LYS A 33 25.48 -11.19 -1.67
C LYS A 33 25.02 -12.47 -2.38
N GLY A 34 24.53 -12.37 -3.62
CA GLY A 34 24.02 -13.51 -4.38
C GLY A 34 22.73 -14.10 -3.79
N HIS A 35 21.95 -13.29 -3.04
CA HIS A 35 20.66 -13.71 -2.50
C HIS A 35 19.63 -13.93 -3.64
N PHE A 36 19.70 -13.09 -4.65
CA PHE A 36 18.91 -13.19 -5.86
C PHE A 36 19.73 -12.64 -7.01
N THR A 37 19.25 -12.88 -8.22
CA THR A 37 19.84 -12.36 -9.44
C THR A 37 19.00 -11.21 -10.00
N SER A 38 19.55 -10.42 -10.92
CA SER A 38 18.78 -9.43 -11.66
C SER A 38 17.66 -10.08 -12.46
N VAL A 39 17.86 -11.31 -12.96
CA VAL A 39 16.80 -12.11 -13.58
C VAL A 39 15.64 -12.35 -12.62
N ASP A 40 15.91 -12.65 -11.35
CA ASP A 40 14.87 -12.87 -10.34
C ASP A 40 14.11 -11.58 -10.04
N LEU A 41 14.81 -10.45 -9.89
CA LEU A 41 14.18 -9.13 -9.71
C LEU A 41 13.28 -8.77 -10.90
N VAL A 42 13.76 -8.91 -12.12
CA VAL A 42 12.97 -8.60 -13.33
C VAL A 42 11.73 -9.49 -13.41
N LYS A 43 11.84 -10.79 -13.11
CA LYS A 43 10.67 -11.68 -13.06
C LYS A 43 9.65 -11.23 -12.02
N ALA A 44 10.10 -10.85 -10.84
CA ALA A 44 9.22 -10.44 -9.75
C ALA A 44 8.46 -9.15 -10.09
N TYR A 45 9.13 -8.12 -10.62
CA TYR A 45 8.47 -6.89 -11.05
C TYR A 45 7.55 -7.11 -12.25
N LEU A 46 7.93 -7.91 -13.25
CA LEU A 46 7.04 -8.25 -14.37
C LEU A 46 5.79 -9.02 -13.92
N ALA A 47 5.91 -9.90 -12.92
CA ALA A 47 4.76 -10.59 -12.33
C ALA A 47 3.84 -9.61 -11.61
N ARG A 48 4.39 -8.65 -10.85
CA ARG A 48 3.60 -7.61 -10.19
C ARG A 48 2.89 -6.70 -11.20
N ILE A 49 3.57 -6.32 -12.29
CA ILE A 49 2.97 -5.56 -13.39
C ILE A 49 1.79 -6.34 -13.99
N ASP A 50 1.95 -7.64 -14.27
CA ASP A 50 0.86 -8.48 -14.79
C ASP A 50 -0.35 -8.55 -13.85
N GLU A 51 -0.12 -8.57 -12.53
CA GLU A 51 -1.16 -8.65 -11.50
C GLU A 51 -2.06 -7.41 -11.45
N VAL A 52 -1.49 -6.20 -11.54
CA VAL A 52 -2.22 -4.96 -11.21
C VAL A 52 -2.38 -3.96 -12.36
N ASN A 53 -1.59 -4.07 -13.43
CA ASN A 53 -1.57 -3.04 -14.47
C ASN A 53 -2.80 -3.11 -15.37
N LEU A 54 -3.11 -4.29 -15.91
CA LEU A 54 -4.30 -4.53 -16.77
C LEU A 54 -5.28 -5.54 -16.15
N LYS A 55 -4.88 -6.20 -15.05
CA LYS A 55 -5.69 -7.12 -14.25
C LYS A 55 -5.91 -6.50 -12.87
N GLY A 56 -6.73 -7.14 -12.05
CA GLY A 56 -6.99 -6.69 -10.68
C GLY A 56 -7.54 -5.26 -10.67
N ALA A 57 -6.79 -4.34 -10.05
CA ALA A 57 -7.13 -2.92 -9.97
C ALA A 57 -7.08 -2.18 -11.32
N ALA A 58 -6.48 -2.79 -12.37
CA ALA A 58 -6.35 -2.22 -13.71
C ALA A 58 -5.82 -0.78 -13.67
N LEU A 59 -4.61 -0.61 -13.13
CA LEU A 59 -4.03 0.72 -12.88
C LEU A 59 -3.53 1.44 -14.12
N HIS A 60 -3.32 0.73 -15.25
CA HIS A 60 -2.81 1.29 -16.51
C HIS A 60 -1.55 2.19 -16.35
N ALA A 61 -0.66 1.83 -15.42
CA ALA A 61 0.55 2.57 -15.11
C ALA A 61 1.71 2.30 -16.08
N VAL A 62 1.76 1.11 -16.67
CA VAL A 62 2.78 0.67 -17.64
C VAL A 62 2.12 0.51 -19.01
N ILE A 63 2.54 1.32 -19.99
CA ILE A 63 1.95 1.31 -21.34
C ILE A 63 2.52 0.17 -22.20
N GLU A 64 3.76 -0.24 -21.95
CA GLU A 64 4.36 -1.42 -22.59
C GLU A 64 5.55 -1.95 -21.78
N THR A 65 5.83 -3.25 -21.90
CA THR A 65 6.98 -3.90 -21.26
C THR A 65 8.08 -4.22 -22.27
N ASN A 66 9.32 -4.19 -21.80
CA ASN A 66 10.50 -4.55 -22.58
C ASN A 66 10.62 -6.07 -22.74
N LYS A 67 10.57 -6.55 -23.99
CA LYS A 67 10.67 -7.98 -24.30
C LYS A 67 12.06 -8.56 -24.03
N ASN A 68 13.09 -7.71 -23.99
CA ASN A 68 14.48 -8.07 -23.78
C ASN A 68 14.94 -7.88 -22.33
N ALA A 69 14.07 -7.44 -21.40
CA ALA A 69 14.47 -7.18 -20.01
C ALA A 69 15.10 -8.41 -19.33
N LEU A 70 14.56 -9.61 -19.57
CA LEU A 70 15.09 -10.86 -18.99
C LEU A 70 16.46 -11.25 -19.56
N SER A 71 16.70 -11.03 -20.85
CA SER A 71 18.00 -11.33 -21.45
C SER A 71 19.06 -10.32 -20.99
N GLN A 72 18.71 -9.03 -20.91
CA GLN A 72 19.58 -7.99 -20.36
C GLN A 72 19.94 -8.27 -18.90
N ALA A 73 18.96 -8.72 -18.10
CA ALA A 73 19.20 -9.13 -16.72
C ALA A 73 20.22 -10.26 -16.64
N ALA A 74 20.07 -11.31 -17.45
CA ALA A 74 21.00 -12.43 -17.50
C ALA A 74 22.42 -12.01 -17.93
N GLU A 75 22.53 -11.07 -18.88
CA GLU A 75 23.81 -10.50 -19.30
C GLU A 75 24.49 -9.72 -18.17
N LEU A 76 23.73 -8.91 -17.42
CA LEU A 76 24.25 -8.15 -16.29
C LEU A 76 24.60 -9.05 -15.10
N ASP A 77 23.86 -10.13 -14.86
CA ASP A 77 24.23 -11.15 -13.87
C ASP A 77 25.55 -11.84 -14.26
N ALA A 78 25.71 -12.20 -15.54
CA ALA A 78 26.96 -12.76 -16.05
C ALA A 78 28.12 -11.76 -15.96
N GLU A 79 27.88 -10.49 -16.24
CA GLU A 79 28.86 -9.43 -16.09
C GLU A 79 29.27 -9.24 -14.63
N ARG A 80 28.31 -9.19 -13.70
CA ARG A 80 28.56 -9.10 -12.26
C ARG A 80 29.52 -10.20 -11.81
N LYS A 81 29.28 -11.43 -12.27
CA LYS A 81 30.12 -12.59 -11.94
C LYS A 81 31.53 -12.54 -12.55
N THR A 82 31.69 -11.98 -13.75
CA THR A 82 32.94 -12.07 -14.52
C THR A 82 33.82 -10.82 -14.48
N LYS A 83 33.20 -9.64 -14.35
CA LYS A 83 33.86 -8.33 -14.37
C LYS A 83 33.58 -7.50 -13.11
N GLY A 84 32.60 -7.89 -12.31
CA GLY A 84 32.11 -7.11 -11.18
C GLY A 84 30.97 -6.16 -11.56
N SER A 85 30.41 -5.49 -10.55
CA SER A 85 29.34 -4.51 -10.70
C SER A 85 29.83 -3.21 -11.37
N ARG A 86 28.97 -2.61 -12.22
CA ARG A 86 29.17 -1.25 -12.78
C ARG A 86 28.88 -0.13 -11.77
N GLY A 87 28.33 -0.46 -10.60
CA GLY A 87 27.94 0.48 -9.55
C GLY A 87 26.52 0.23 -9.05
N SER A 88 25.94 1.21 -8.36
CA SER A 88 24.67 1.07 -7.64
C SER A 88 23.44 0.78 -8.51
N LEU A 89 23.53 0.93 -9.85
CA LEU A 89 22.42 0.59 -10.76
C LEU A 89 22.65 -0.70 -11.54
N HIS A 90 23.76 -1.42 -11.31
CA HIS A 90 24.07 -2.65 -12.04
C HIS A 90 22.96 -3.70 -11.84
N GLY A 91 22.22 -4.01 -12.90
CA GLY A 91 21.14 -4.99 -12.84
C GLY A 91 19.88 -4.50 -12.14
N MET A 92 19.70 -3.19 -11.94
CA MET A 92 18.50 -2.60 -11.32
C MET A 92 17.38 -2.35 -12.35
N PRO A 93 16.16 -2.85 -12.10
CA PRO A 93 15.02 -2.65 -13.00
C PRO A 93 14.32 -1.30 -12.79
N LEU A 94 14.24 -0.49 -13.84
CA LEU A 94 13.65 0.85 -13.85
C LEU A 94 12.52 0.98 -14.89
N LEU A 95 11.60 1.92 -14.67
CA LEU A 95 10.59 2.35 -15.65
C LEU A 95 10.85 3.77 -16.13
N LEU A 96 10.70 4.01 -17.43
CA LEU A 96 10.86 5.35 -18.01
C LEU A 96 9.53 5.82 -18.58
N LYS A 97 9.15 7.08 -18.36
CA LYS A 97 7.99 7.68 -19.03
C LYS A 97 8.07 7.50 -20.56
N ASP A 98 6.95 7.23 -21.20
CA ASP A 98 6.89 6.89 -22.64
C ASP A 98 7.27 8.04 -23.60
N ASN A 99 7.56 9.24 -23.09
CA ASN A 99 8.19 10.31 -23.87
C ASN A 99 9.73 10.30 -23.81
N ILE A 100 10.37 9.38 -23.09
CA ILE A 100 11.82 9.24 -23.01
C ILE A 100 12.27 8.16 -24.01
N ALA A 101 13.11 8.54 -24.98
CA ALA A 101 13.59 7.61 -26.01
C ALA A 101 14.42 6.46 -25.43
N THR A 102 14.08 5.26 -25.86
CA THR A 102 14.83 4.02 -25.65
C THR A 102 15.11 3.36 -27.00
N LEU A 103 16.20 2.60 -27.11
CA LEU A 103 16.55 1.85 -28.33
C LEU A 103 15.34 1.07 -28.89
N HIS A 104 15.00 1.34 -30.15
CA HIS A 104 13.85 0.75 -30.84
C HIS A 104 13.98 -0.78 -30.96
N GLU A 105 15.19 -1.28 -31.18
CA GLU A 105 15.53 -2.70 -31.26
C GLU A 105 15.26 -3.50 -29.97
N GLU A 106 15.03 -2.81 -28.84
CA GLU A 106 14.58 -3.44 -27.59
C GLU A 106 13.07 -3.73 -27.58
N GLY A 107 12.36 -3.35 -28.64
CA GLY A 107 10.94 -3.60 -28.80
C GLY A 107 10.06 -2.66 -27.99
N MET A 108 10.62 -1.54 -27.53
CA MET A 108 9.90 -0.45 -26.87
C MET A 108 9.78 0.77 -27.81
N HIS A 109 8.62 1.40 -27.78
CA HIS A 109 8.28 2.63 -28.48
C HIS A 109 8.47 3.85 -27.59
N THR A 110 8.46 5.03 -28.21
CA THR A 110 8.48 6.32 -27.51
C THR A 110 7.44 7.18 -28.20
N THR A 111 6.24 7.20 -27.66
CA THR A 111 5.07 7.70 -28.41
C THR A 111 4.37 8.87 -27.75
N ALA A 112 4.82 9.29 -26.56
CA ALA A 112 4.11 10.24 -25.71
C ALA A 112 2.63 9.85 -25.51
N GLY A 113 2.35 8.53 -25.50
CA GLY A 113 1.00 7.99 -25.34
C GLY A 113 0.13 7.99 -26.61
N SER A 114 0.60 8.57 -27.72
CA SER A 114 -0.18 8.71 -28.96
C SER A 114 0.11 7.60 -29.97
N HIS A 115 -0.91 7.18 -30.72
CA HIS A 115 -0.77 6.31 -31.88
C HIS A 115 -0.07 7.00 -33.06
N ALA A 116 -0.02 8.33 -33.10
CA ALA A 116 0.65 9.08 -34.15
C ALA A 116 2.15 8.77 -34.28
N LEU A 117 2.80 8.39 -33.18
CA LEU A 117 4.22 8.03 -33.15
C LEU A 117 4.45 6.52 -32.99
N LEU A 118 3.39 5.70 -32.99
CA LEU A 118 3.53 4.25 -32.84
C LEU A 118 4.36 3.66 -33.98
N GLY A 119 5.38 2.87 -33.62
CA GLY A 119 6.33 2.27 -34.56
C GLY A 119 7.46 3.19 -35.03
N SER A 120 7.53 4.44 -34.55
CA SER A 120 8.63 5.35 -34.92
C SER A 120 9.98 4.83 -34.44
N ILE A 121 11.02 5.10 -35.23
CA ILE A 121 12.40 4.68 -34.95
C ILE A 121 13.21 5.89 -34.49
N VAL A 122 13.59 5.89 -33.22
CA VAL A 122 14.52 6.88 -32.66
C VAL A 122 15.95 6.57 -33.12
N PRO A 123 16.82 7.57 -33.33
CA PRO A 123 18.18 7.32 -33.78
C PRO A 123 19.09 6.71 -32.70
N ARG A 124 18.69 6.77 -31.42
CA ARG A 124 19.43 6.31 -30.23
C ARG A 124 18.59 6.48 -28.96
N ASP A 125 19.10 5.95 -27.84
CA ASP A 125 18.60 6.27 -26.50
C ASP A 125 18.59 7.80 -26.23
N ALA A 126 17.65 8.26 -25.41
CA ALA A 126 17.76 9.55 -24.75
C ALA A 126 19.06 9.62 -23.94
N PHE A 127 19.65 10.80 -23.78
CA PHE A 127 20.93 10.93 -23.04
C PHE A 127 20.86 10.31 -21.65
N ILE A 128 19.79 10.60 -20.92
CA ILE A 128 19.54 10.09 -19.58
C ILE A 128 19.38 8.56 -19.56
N ALA A 129 18.72 7.98 -20.57
CA ALA A 129 18.58 6.53 -20.70
C ALA A 129 19.94 5.88 -21.01
N ALA A 130 20.74 6.49 -21.88
CA ALA A 130 22.10 6.01 -22.16
C ALA A 130 22.98 6.00 -20.91
N LYS A 131 22.88 7.01 -20.03
CA LYS A 131 23.62 7.05 -18.76
C LYS A 131 23.16 5.99 -17.77
N LEU A 132 21.84 5.80 -17.62
CA LEU A 132 21.29 4.73 -16.78
C LEU A 132 21.75 3.35 -17.27
N ARG A 133 21.69 3.11 -18.58
CA ARG A 133 22.16 1.86 -19.21
C ARG A 133 23.66 1.66 -19.03
N ALA A 134 24.46 2.72 -19.16
CA ALA A 134 25.89 2.68 -18.89
C ALA A 134 26.19 2.33 -17.43
N ALA A 135 25.38 2.82 -16.48
CA ALA A 135 25.43 2.44 -15.06
C ALA A 135 24.90 1.02 -14.78
N GLY A 136 24.40 0.32 -15.80
CA GLY A 136 23.92 -1.06 -15.73
C GLY A 136 22.44 -1.22 -15.40
N ALA A 137 21.62 -0.16 -15.49
CA ALA A 137 20.18 -0.30 -15.29
C ALA A 137 19.50 -1.11 -16.41
N ILE A 138 18.42 -1.80 -16.05
CA ILE A 138 17.54 -2.55 -16.96
C ILE A 138 16.23 -1.80 -17.08
N PHE A 139 15.76 -1.55 -18.30
CA PHE A 139 14.44 -0.93 -18.49
C PHE A 139 13.37 -2.01 -18.56
N LEU A 140 12.46 -2.04 -17.59
CA LEU A 140 11.33 -2.98 -17.56
C LEU A 140 10.30 -2.70 -18.65
N GLY A 141 10.21 -1.44 -19.09
CA GLY A 141 9.16 -0.97 -19.97
C GLY A 141 9.01 0.54 -19.92
N LYS A 142 7.90 1.01 -20.48
CA LYS A 142 7.52 2.42 -20.51
C LYS A 142 6.33 2.67 -19.59
N ALA A 143 6.44 3.71 -18.77
CA ALA A 143 5.35 4.18 -17.94
C ALA A 143 4.38 5.03 -18.76
N ASN A 144 3.07 4.82 -18.56
CA ASN A 144 2.04 5.62 -19.20
C ASN A 144 2.09 7.08 -18.72
N LEU A 145 1.46 7.97 -19.48
CA LEU A 145 1.43 9.40 -19.22
C LEU A 145 0.09 10.01 -19.65
N SER A 146 -0.14 11.24 -19.21
CA SER A 146 -1.11 12.10 -19.89
C SER A 146 -0.58 12.41 -21.29
N GLU A 147 -1.36 12.13 -22.33
CA GLU A 147 -0.93 12.17 -23.72
C GLU A 147 -0.26 13.50 -24.10
N TRP A 148 0.85 13.42 -24.84
CA TRP A 148 1.68 14.58 -25.20
C TRP A 148 2.06 15.42 -23.98
N ALA A 149 2.39 14.75 -22.89
CA ALA A 149 2.72 15.33 -21.59
C ALA A 149 1.65 16.34 -21.10
N ASN A 150 0.36 16.00 -21.32
CA ASN A 150 -0.82 16.81 -20.99
C ASN A 150 -1.01 18.08 -21.86
N TYR A 151 -0.35 18.16 -23.02
CA TYR A 151 -0.39 19.36 -23.88
C TYR A 151 -1.34 19.26 -25.08
N ARG A 152 -2.12 18.16 -25.20
CA ARG A 152 -3.10 18.01 -26.29
C ARG A 152 -4.29 18.96 -26.18
N GLY A 153 -4.92 19.00 -25.02
CA GLY A 153 -6.17 19.70 -24.78
C GLY A 153 -6.64 19.53 -23.33
N LYS A 154 -7.93 19.72 -23.08
CA LYS A 154 -8.61 19.42 -21.81
C LYS A 154 -8.93 17.92 -21.73
N VAL A 155 -7.89 17.14 -21.47
CA VAL A 155 -7.93 15.66 -21.40
C VAL A 155 -7.67 15.24 -19.95
N PRO A 156 -8.26 14.13 -19.46
CA PRO A 156 -7.96 13.61 -18.15
C PRO A 156 -6.47 13.37 -17.92
N ASN A 157 -6.01 13.74 -16.74
CA ASN A 157 -4.71 13.34 -16.22
C ASN A 157 -4.59 11.81 -16.26
N GLY A 158 -3.44 11.32 -16.73
CA GLY A 158 -3.13 9.89 -16.85
C GLY A 158 -3.76 9.17 -18.04
N PHE A 159 -4.56 9.86 -18.86
CA PHE A 159 -5.06 9.27 -20.09
C PHE A 159 -4.09 9.42 -21.25
N SER A 160 -3.90 8.33 -22.00
CA SER A 160 -3.43 8.39 -23.39
C SER A 160 -4.22 7.45 -24.28
N GLY A 161 -4.35 7.78 -25.57
CA GLY A 161 -5.07 6.97 -26.54
C GLY A 161 -4.52 5.54 -26.62
N ARG A 162 -3.20 5.39 -26.49
CA ARG A 162 -2.54 4.08 -26.52
C ARG A 162 -2.54 3.36 -25.17
N GLY A 163 -2.31 4.06 -24.07
CA GLY A 163 -2.14 3.45 -22.74
C GLY A 163 -3.42 3.31 -21.93
N GLY A 164 -4.49 3.99 -22.35
CA GLY A 164 -5.71 4.12 -21.58
C GLY A 164 -5.54 5.06 -20.38
N GLN A 165 -6.47 4.95 -19.43
CA GLN A 165 -6.56 5.82 -18.25
C GLN A 165 -5.78 5.22 -17.08
N THR A 166 -4.63 5.80 -16.74
CA THR A 166 -3.94 5.51 -15.47
C THR A 166 -4.79 5.95 -14.28
N LEU A 167 -4.80 5.15 -13.19
CA LEU A 167 -5.56 5.44 -11.98
C LEU A 167 -4.64 5.53 -10.76
N CYS A 168 -4.91 6.49 -9.85
CA CYS A 168 -4.27 6.54 -8.55
C CYS A 168 -4.70 5.31 -7.72
N PRO A 169 -3.77 4.58 -7.09
CA PRO A 169 -4.09 3.35 -6.36
C PRO A 169 -4.74 3.59 -4.99
N TYR A 170 -4.81 4.85 -4.53
CA TYR A 170 -5.25 5.20 -3.17
C TYR A 170 -6.76 5.41 -3.04
N TYR A 171 -7.49 5.59 -4.16
CA TYR A 171 -8.95 5.72 -4.15
C TYR A 171 -9.52 5.25 -5.49
N PRO A 172 -10.70 4.58 -5.54
CA PRO A 172 -11.35 4.21 -6.79
C PRO A 172 -11.58 5.43 -7.69
N ASN A 173 -11.14 5.38 -8.94
CA ASN A 173 -11.12 6.54 -9.86
C ASN A 173 -10.34 7.75 -9.32
N GLY A 174 -9.39 7.55 -8.41
CA GLY A 174 -8.51 8.62 -7.93
C GLY A 174 -7.69 9.19 -9.08
N ASP A 175 -7.60 10.51 -9.16
CA ASP A 175 -6.77 11.18 -10.14
C ASP A 175 -5.27 10.96 -9.82
N PRO A 176 -4.48 10.33 -10.71
CA PRO A 176 -3.04 10.14 -10.50
C PRO A 176 -2.22 11.43 -10.68
N SER A 177 -2.87 12.55 -11.01
CA SER A 177 -2.30 13.75 -11.62
C SER A 177 -1.50 13.39 -12.88
N GLY A 178 -0.70 14.31 -13.37
CA GLY A 178 0.04 14.14 -14.60
C GLY A 178 1.07 15.24 -14.82
N SER A 179 1.88 15.13 -15.88
CA SER A 179 1.75 14.13 -16.93
C SER A 179 2.49 12.82 -16.68
N SER A 180 3.41 12.73 -15.71
CA SER A 180 4.17 11.48 -15.41
C SER A 180 3.37 10.48 -14.56
N SER A 181 2.09 10.33 -14.86
CA SER A 181 1.09 9.58 -14.08
C SER A 181 1.51 8.13 -13.83
N GLY A 182 1.86 7.40 -14.90
CA GLY A 182 2.29 6.01 -14.79
C GLY A 182 3.60 5.84 -14.02
N SER A 183 4.50 6.83 -14.06
CA SER A 183 5.78 6.78 -13.31
C SER A 183 5.53 6.90 -11.81
N GLY A 184 4.61 7.79 -11.40
CA GLY A 184 4.18 7.94 -10.01
C GLY A 184 3.44 6.71 -9.50
N VAL A 185 2.40 6.25 -10.22
CA VAL A 185 1.61 5.07 -9.84
C VAL A 185 2.50 3.81 -9.77
N SER A 186 3.43 3.64 -10.70
CA SER A 186 4.36 2.51 -10.69
C SER A 186 5.19 2.44 -9.42
N MET A 187 5.66 3.58 -8.91
CA MET A 187 6.43 3.61 -7.67
C MET A 187 5.56 3.41 -6.44
N ALA A 188 4.32 3.92 -6.47
CA ALA A 188 3.35 3.80 -5.38
C ALA A 188 2.90 2.37 -5.07
N VAL A 189 2.99 1.45 -6.04
CA VAL A 189 2.59 0.03 -5.87
C VAL A 189 3.71 -0.97 -6.14
N GLY A 190 4.97 -0.50 -6.20
CA GLY A 190 6.16 -1.34 -6.31
C GLY A 190 6.34 -2.05 -7.65
N LEU A 191 6.13 -1.36 -8.78
CA LEU A 191 6.28 -1.93 -10.13
C LEU A 191 7.71 -1.85 -10.69
N ALA A 192 8.60 -1.13 -10.01
CA ALA A 192 10.02 -1.01 -10.32
C ALA A 192 10.82 -0.60 -9.08
N ALA A 193 12.15 -0.71 -9.18
CA ALA A 193 13.07 -0.17 -8.17
C ALA A 193 13.15 1.36 -8.21
N GLY A 194 12.90 1.97 -9.37
CA GLY A 194 12.85 3.42 -9.58
C GLY A 194 12.21 3.77 -10.91
N SER A 195 11.77 5.03 -11.08
CA SER A 195 11.27 5.51 -12.36
C SER A 195 11.75 6.92 -12.70
N LEU A 196 11.69 7.28 -13.99
CA LEU A 196 11.90 8.64 -14.47
C LEU A 196 10.62 9.22 -15.07
N GLY A 197 10.30 10.44 -14.65
CA GLY A 197 9.31 11.31 -15.28
C GLY A 197 9.93 12.44 -16.08
N SER A 198 9.08 13.31 -16.60
CA SER A 198 9.47 14.59 -17.20
C SER A 198 8.51 15.69 -16.76
N GLU A 199 9.03 16.90 -16.57
CA GLU A 199 8.27 18.06 -16.15
C GLU A 199 8.55 19.28 -17.01
N THR A 200 7.45 19.92 -17.43
CA THR A 200 7.40 21.28 -17.97
C THR A 200 6.93 22.19 -16.84
N ASP A 201 5.70 21.94 -16.38
CA ASP A 201 5.14 22.48 -15.14
C ASP A 201 4.35 21.37 -14.41
N GLY A 202 4.72 21.07 -13.17
CA GLY A 202 4.06 20.13 -12.25
C GLY A 202 4.15 18.66 -12.60
N SER A 203 4.56 18.30 -13.81
CA SER A 203 4.44 16.96 -14.39
C SER A 203 5.31 15.85 -13.76
N ILE A 204 6.21 16.15 -12.82
CA ILE A 204 6.92 15.23 -11.91
C ILE A 204 6.39 15.41 -10.49
N VAL A 205 6.38 16.63 -9.96
CA VAL A 205 6.06 16.87 -8.54
C VAL A 205 4.59 16.63 -8.21
N SER A 206 3.67 17.02 -9.10
CA SER A 206 2.23 16.81 -8.90
C SER A 206 1.82 15.33 -8.90
N PRO A 207 2.20 14.48 -9.89
CA PRO A 207 1.95 13.05 -9.79
C PRO A 207 2.76 12.37 -8.68
N SER A 208 3.87 12.95 -8.21
CA SER A 208 4.56 12.42 -7.03
C SER A 208 3.74 12.66 -5.75
N SER A 209 3.22 13.88 -5.58
CA SER A 209 2.27 14.25 -4.52
C SER A 209 1.06 13.31 -4.48
N ARG A 210 0.41 13.12 -5.64
CA ARG A 210 -0.82 12.30 -5.78
C ARG A 210 -0.63 10.80 -5.71
N ASN A 211 0.61 10.33 -5.67
CA ASN A 211 0.89 8.91 -5.57
C ASN A 211 1.82 8.58 -4.40
N ASN A 212 1.95 9.49 -3.42
CA ASN A 212 2.71 9.26 -2.19
C ASN A 212 4.16 8.83 -2.47
N VAL A 213 4.82 9.50 -3.42
CA VAL A 213 6.21 9.23 -3.78
C VAL A 213 7.00 10.53 -3.84
N VAL A 214 8.32 10.41 -3.87
CA VAL A 214 9.26 11.51 -4.04
C VAL A 214 9.41 11.82 -5.52
N GLY A 215 9.41 13.10 -5.86
CA GLY A 215 9.69 13.60 -7.21
C GLY A 215 10.67 14.75 -7.19
N ILE A 216 11.72 14.66 -8.01
CA ILE A 216 12.69 15.75 -8.19
C ILE A 216 12.59 16.29 -9.60
N LYS A 217 12.11 17.53 -9.74
CA LYS A 217 12.31 18.32 -10.96
C LYS A 217 13.60 19.13 -10.78
N PRO A 218 14.68 18.82 -11.50
CA PRO A 218 15.91 19.59 -11.39
C PRO A 218 15.82 20.94 -12.12
N THR A 219 16.87 21.74 -11.98
CA THR A 219 17.14 22.93 -12.79
C THR A 219 17.20 22.54 -14.26
N VAL A 220 16.57 23.32 -15.13
CA VAL A 220 16.67 23.09 -16.58
C VAL A 220 18.13 23.26 -16.99
N GLY A 221 18.68 22.22 -17.62
CA GLY A 221 20.10 22.15 -17.94
C GLY A 221 20.96 21.37 -16.94
N LEU A 222 20.44 20.89 -15.81
CA LEU A 222 21.20 19.91 -15.01
C LEU A 222 21.23 18.53 -15.68
N VAL A 223 20.13 18.14 -16.32
CA VAL A 223 20.00 16.89 -17.08
C VAL A 223 19.65 17.21 -18.53
N SER A 224 20.19 16.43 -19.46
CA SER A 224 19.89 16.58 -20.89
C SER A 224 18.49 16.12 -21.25
N ARG A 225 17.86 16.88 -22.14
CA ARG A 225 16.55 16.60 -22.75
C ARG A 225 16.69 15.97 -24.13
N GLY A 226 17.92 15.75 -24.60
CA GLY A 226 18.20 15.12 -25.88
C GLY A 226 17.60 13.71 -25.96
N GLY A 227 16.62 13.53 -26.85
CA GLY A 227 15.85 12.30 -27.02
C GLY A 227 14.60 12.18 -26.12
N VAL A 228 14.13 13.28 -25.52
CA VAL A 228 12.82 13.33 -24.84
C VAL A 228 11.84 14.09 -25.72
N ILE A 229 10.61 13.57 -25.93
CA ILE A 229 9.57 14.30 -26.67
C ILE A 229 9.21 15.57 -25.88
N PRO A 230 9.38 16.77 -26.45
CA PRO A 230 9.34 18.02 -25.70
C PRO A 230 7.93 18.63 -25.59
N ILE A 231 7.79 19.55 -24.63
CA ILE A 231 6.82 20.66 -24.66
C ILE A 231 7.54 21.98 -24.81
N SER A 232 8.45 22.32 -23.89
CA SER A 232 9.16 23.61 -23.92
C SER A 232 10.64 23.47 -23.60
N SER A 233 11.48 23.85 -24.54
CA SER A 233 12.92 23.99 -24.33
C SER A 233 13.33 25.06 -23.29
N HIS A 234 12.39 25.83 -22.73
CA HIS A 234 12.67 26.77 -21.64
C HIS A 234 12.33 26.23 -20.24
N GLN A 235 11.45 25.23 -20.14
CA GLN A 235 10.97 24.69 -18.86
C GLN A 235 11.19 23.18 -18.69
N ASP A 236 11.29 22.43 -19.80
CA ASP A 236 11.35 20.98 -19.77
C ASP A 236 12.59 20.47 -19.04
N THR A 237 12.39 19.42 -18.25
CA THR A 237 13.45 18.58 -17.73
C THR A 237 12.94 17.16 -17.44
N ALA A 238 13.82 16.17 -17.54
CA ALA A 238 13.56 14.86 -16.95
C ALA A 238 13.92 14.88 -15.45
N GLY A 239 13.40 13.92 -14.69
CA GLY A 239 13.74 13.81 -13.27
C GLY A 239 13.26 12.50 -12.63
N PRO A 240 13.88 12.09 -11.51
CA PRO A 240 13.54 10.85 -10.84
C PRO A 240 12.25 10.95 -10.05
N MET A 241 11.51 9.85 -10.04
CA MET A 241 10.36 9.59 -9.19
C MET A 241 10.61 8.27 -8.45
N CYS A 242 10.62 8.29 -7.12
CA CYS A 242 11.02 7.13 -6.30
C CYS A 242 10.23 7.10 -4.98
N ARG A 243 10.24 5.96 -4.27
CA ARG A 243 9.63 5.87 -2.93
C ARG A 243 10.43 6.63 -1.87
N SER A 244 11.75 6.76 -2.08
CA SER A 244 12.67 7.44 -1.19
C SER A 244 13.43 8.58 -1.89
N VAL A 245 13.80 9.60 -1.11
CA VAL A 245 14.72 10.69 -1.46
C VAL A 245 16.10 10.13 -1.76
N ALA A 246 16.52 9.06 -1.06
CA ALA A 246 17.79 8.40 -1.32
C ALA A 246 17.86 7.81 -2.74
N ASP A 247 16.83 7.07 -3.16
CA ASP A 247 16.77 6.51 -4.51
C ASP A 247 16.66 7.60 -5.58
N ALA A 248 15.88 8.67 -5.31
CA ALA A 248 15.77 9.81 -6.21
C ALA A 248 17.11 10.54 -6.37
N ALA A 249 17.84 10.77 -5.28
CA ALA A 249 19.17 11.39 -5.30
C ALA A 249 20.21 10.52 -6.04
N LEU A 250 20.13 9.20 -5.88
CA LEU A 250 20.97 8.24 -6.60
C LEU A 250 20.73 8.33 -8.11
N LEU A 251 19.47 8.27 -8.54
CA LEU A 251 19.12 8.37 -9.95
C LEU A 251 19.52 9.74 -10.52
N LEU A 252 19.28 10.84 -9.80
CA LEU A 252 19.71 12.18 -10.21
C LEU A 252 21.22 12.25 -10.45
N SER A 253 22.01 11.69 -9.53
CA SER A 253 23.47 11.62 -9.64
C SER A 253 23.93 10.90 -10.90
N VAL A 254 23.21 9.85 -11.31
CA VAL A 254 23.53 9.10 -12.53
C VAL A 254 23.15 9.88 -13.79
N ILE A 255 22.02 10.60 -13.81
CA ILE A 255 21.53 11.27 -15.04
C ILE A 255 22.11 12.68 -15.25
N ALA A 256 22.52 13.39 -14.20
CA ALA A 256 23.02 14.77 -14.27
C ALA A 256 24.36 14.91 -15.01
N GLY A 257 24.47 15.89 -15.92
CA GLY A 257 25.69 16.17 -16.65
C GLY A 257 25.49 16.73 -18.06
N PRO A 258 26.58 17.16 -18.71
CA PRO A 258 26.53 17.92 -19.95
C PRO A 258 26.32 17.00 -21.16
N ASP A 259 25.47 17.42 -22.08
CA ASP A 259 25.25 16.80 -23.39
C ASP A 259 25.41 17.85 -24.49
N PRO A 260 26.34 17.68 -25.44
CA PRO A 260 26.52 18.63 -26.55
C PRO A 260 25.30 18.78 -27.47
N ARG A 261 24.30 17.89 -27.37
CA ARG A 261 23.03 18.00 -28.10
C ARG A 261 22.00 18.90 -27.42
N ASP A 262 22.26 19.28 -26.17
CA ASP A 262 21.38 20.11 -25.36
C ASP A 262 22.15 21.32 -24.79
N GLU A 263 21.98 22.47 -25.44
CA GLU A 263 22.65 23.73 -25.10
C GLU A 263 22.44 24.13 -23.62
N ALA A 264 21.27 23.86 -23.04
CA ALA A 264 20.98 24.20 -21.65
C ALA A 264 21.97 23.53 -20.68
N THR A 265 22.43 22.32 -21.01
CA THR A 265 23.37 21.58 -20.17
C THR A 265 24.81 22.06 -20.25
N LEU A 266 25.14 22.89 -21.24
CA LEU A 266 26.47 23.47 -21.39
C LEU A 266 26.70 24.65 -20.42
N HIS A 267 25.62 25.13 -19.78
CA HIS A 267 25.65 26.24 -18.82
C HIS A 267 25.65 25.79 -17.35
N GLN A 268 25.67 24.48 -17.10
CA GLN A 268 25.75 23.94 -15.74
C GLN A 268 27.06 24.32 -15.02
N PRO A 269 27.10 24.29 -13.68
CA PRO A 269 28.34 24.46 -12.92
C PRO A 269 29.41 23.44 -13.33
N GLY A 270 30.68 23.87 -13.35
CA GLY A 270 31.79 23.04 -13.83
C GLY A 270 32.03 21.75 -13.02
N VAL A 271 31.63 21.71 -11.76
CA VAL A 271 31.65 20.51 -10.91
C VAL A 271 30.26 20.33 -10.30
N LEU A 272 29.60 19.23 -10.65
CA LEU A 272 28.33 18.85 -10.04
C LEU A 272 28.59 18.13 -8.71
N PRO A 273 27.77 18.37 -7.67
CA PRO A 273 27.91 17.67 -6.39
C PRO A 273 27.44 16.21 -6.51
N ASP A 274 27.94 15.37 -5.61
CA ASP A 274 27.42 14.02 -5.40
C ASP A 274 26.15 14.13 -4.55
N TYR A 275 24.97 13.99 -5.17
CA TYR A 275 23.70 14.22 -4.50
C TYR A 275 23.41 13.21 -3.39
N MET A 276 24.04 12.04 -3.38
CA MET A 276 23.92 11.09 -2.26
C MET A 276 24.53 11.64 -0.97
N LYS A 277 25.46 12.59 -1.05
CA LYS A 277 26.04 13.26 0.13
C LYS A 277 25.13 14.34 0.73
N ALA A 278 24.01 14.66 0.07
CA ALA A 278 23.01 15.55 0.64
C ALA A 278 22.16 14.86 1.72
N LEU A 279 22.18 13.52 1.78
CA LEU A 279 21.45 12.71 2.75
C LEU A 279 22.09 12.80 4.15
N ASP A 280 21.99 13.98 4.77
CA ASP A 280 22.44 14.26 6.14
C ASP A 280 21.21 14.49 7.03
N PRO A 281 20.98 13.68 8.07
CA PRO A 281 19.85 13.86 9.00
C PRO A 281 19.88 15.21 9.74
N ASN A 282 21.01 15.93 9.72
CA ASN A 282 21.16 17.26 10.32
C ASN A 282 21.05 18.42 9.32
N ALA A 283 20.72 18.16 8.05
CA ALA A 283 20.74 19.16 6.99
C ALA A 283 19.85 20.38 7.25
N LEU A 284 18.76 20.21 8.02
CA LEU A 284 17.84 21.28 8.42
C LEU A 284 18.34 22.18 9.55
N LYS A 285 19.36 21.76 10.31
CA LYS A 285 19.79 22.48 11.50
C LYS A 285 20.33 23.87 11.16
N GLY A 286 19.66 24.90 11.65
CA GLY A 286 19.99 26.31 11.40
C GLY A 286 19.59 26.81 10.02
N LYS A 287 18.77 26.06 9.28
CA LYS A 287 18.25 26.46 7.96
C LYS A 287 16.99 27.28 8.08
N ARG A 288 16.80 28.23 7.15
CA ARG A 288 15.64 29.13 7.13
C ARG A 288 14.70 28.75 5.99
N LEU A 289 13.48 28.33 6.31
CA LEU A 289 12.48 27.90 5.34
C LEU A 289 11.32 28.90 5.32
N GLY A 290 10.93 29.37 4.13
CA GLY A 290 9.87 30.38 3.98
C GLY A 290 8.55 29.81 3.48
N VAL A 291 7.42 30.30 4.01
CA VAL A 291 6.06 29.88 3.63
C VAL A 291 5.32 31.02 2.91
N PRO A 292 5.05 30.94 1.60
CA PRO A 292 4.31 31.96 0.85
C PRO A 292 2.80 31.71 1.00
N ARG A 293 2.17 32.26 2.05
CA ARG A 293 0.75 32.01 2.37
C ARG A 293 -0.20 32.45 1.27
N MET A 294 0.16 33.42 0.43
CA MET A 294 -0.68 33.83 -0.71
C MET A 294 -0.89 32.73 -1.76
N PHE A 295 0.02 31.74 -1.83
CA PHE A 295 -0.09 30.61 -2.76
C PHE A 295 -0.92 29.44 -2.20
N LEU A 296 -1.34 29.52 -0.93
CA LEU A 296 -2.04 28.45 -0.23
C LEU A 296 -3.57 28.58 -0.28
N ARG A 297 -4.11 29.27 -1.29
CA ARG A 297 -5.56 29.41 -1.49
C ARG A 297 -6.14 28.14 -2.10
N ASP A 298 -7.39 27.82 -1.80
CA ASP A 298 -8.14 26.68 -2.34
C ASP A 298 -7.56 25.27 -2.04
N ILE A 299 -6.78 25.13 -0.96
CA ILE A 299 -6.21 23.86 -0.48
C ILE A 299 -6.59 23.57 0.99
N ASP A 300 -7.72 24.09 1.45
CA ASP A 300 -8.18 24.04 2.84
C ASP A 300 -8.15 22.63 3.46
N THR A 301 -8.35 21.60 2.64
CA THR A 301 -8.41 20.20 3.06
C THR A 301 -7.08 19.63 3.53
N ILE A 302 -5.95 20.30 3.24
CA ILE A 302 -4.59 19.84 3.57
C ILE A 302 -3.78 20.86 4.39
N LEU A 303 -4.33 22.06 4.63
CA LEU A 303 -3.63 23.14 5.34
C LEU A 303 -3.28 22.78 6.78
N GLU A 304 -4.19 22.12 7.50
CA GLU A 304 -3.96 21.72 8.90
C GLU A 304 -2.74 20.78 9.01
N ALA A 305 -2.67 19.79 8.12
CA ALA A 305 -1.56 18.85 8.05
C ALA A 305 -0.24 19.54 7.64
N PHE A 306 -0.30 20.48 6.70
CA PHE A 306 0.85 21.30 6.33
C PHE A 306 1.33 22.16 7.50
N ASP A 307 0.44 22.83 8.22
CA ASP A 307 0.80 23.66 9.37
C ASP A 307 1.43 22.83 10.50
N ALA A 308 0.90 21.63 10.75
CA ALA A 308 1.50 20.67 11.69
C ALA A 308 2.92 20.25 11.27
N SER A 309 3.18 20.12 9.96
CA SER A 309 4.50 19.78 9.44
C SER A 309 5.55 20.86 9.73
N LEU A 310 5.15 22.13 9.81
CA LEU A 310 6.05 23.24 10.14
C LEU A 310 6.65 23.09 11.54
N ASP A 311 5.91 22.52 12.49
CA ASP A 311 6.43 22.22 13.83
C ASP A 311 7.47 21.09 13.81
N VAL A 312 7.34 20.12 12.91
CA VAL A 312 8.35 19.07 12.69
C VAL A 312 9.65 19.69 12.17
N PHE A 313 9.57 20.57 11.16
CA PHE A 313 10.75 21.29 10.66
C PHE A 313 11.43 22.13 11.75
N ARG A 314 10.66 22.80 12.62
CA ARG A 314 11.19 23.52 13.80
C ARG A 314 11.91 22.58 14.76
N ALA A 315 11.32 21.43 15.06
CA ALA A 315 11.91 20.43 15.96
C ALA A 315 13.22 19.85 15.41
N LEU A 316 13.33 19.71 14.08
CA LEU A 316 14.55 19.29 13.38
C LEU A 316 15.60 20.42 13.26
N GLY A 317 15.29 21.60 13.78
CA GLY A 317 16.22 22.72 13.92
C GLY A 317 16.17 23.76 12.81
N ALA A 318 15.17 23.71 11.93
CA ALA A 318 14.93 24.78 10.96
C ALA A 318 14.20 25.97 11.61
N GLU A 319 14.47 27.16 11.10
CA GLU A 319 13.71 28.37 11.38
C GLU A 319 12.65 28.55 10.28
N ILE A 320 11.38 28.67 10.69
CA ILE A 320 10.26 28.89 9.75
C ILE A 320 9.93 30.39 9.69
N VAL A 321 10.01 30.96 8.50
CA VAL A 321 9.60 32.34 8.19
C VAL A 321 8.24 32.31 7.52
N ASP A 322 7.21 32.73 8.25
CA ASP A 322 5.82 32.61 7.82
C ASP A 322 5.02 33.86 8.26
N PRO A 323 4.51 34.68 7.32
CA PRO A 323 4.58 34.52 5.86
C PRO A 323 5.90 35.01 5.24
N ALA A 324 6.30 34.40 4.12
CA ALA A 324 7.42 34.78 3.25
C ALA A 324 6.93 34.95 1.80
N GLU A 325 6.17 36.02 1.55
CA GLU A 325 5.48 36.23 0.26
C GLU A 325 6.40 36.67 -0.88
N PHE A 326 6.05 36.20 -2.08
CA PHE A 326 6.68 36.62 -3.32
C PHE A 326 6.33 38.09 -3.60
N PRO A 327 7.32 38.96 -3.85
CA PRO A 327 7.05 40.36 -4.21
C PRO A 327 6.12 40.51 -5.43
N CYS A 328 6.15 39.56 -6.37
CA CYS A 328 5.34 39.55 -7.58
C CYS A 328 4.17 38.54 -7.56
N ALA A 329 3.73 38.07 -6.38
CA ALA A 329 2.72 37.00 -6.27
C ALA A 329 1.44 37.27 -7.10
N GLU A 330 0.86 38.47 -6.98
CA GLU A 330 -0.37 38.85 -7.69
C GLU A 330 -0.14 38.99 -9.21
N GLU A 331 1.00 39.55 -9.62
CA GLU A 331 1.34 39.69 -11.04
C GLU A 331 1.58 38.33 -11.71
N MET A 332 2.22 37.41 -10.99
CA MET A 332 2.45 36.03 -11.45
C MET A 332 1.13 35.28 -11.64
N GLU A 333 0.22 35.34 -10.67
CA GLU A 333 -1.11 34.72 -10.74
C GLU A 333 -1.93 35.23 -11.95
N GLY A 334 -1.75 36.49 -12.34
CA GLY A 334 -2.45 37.12 -13.47
C GLY A 334 -1.77 37.02 -14.83
N SER A 335 -0.52 36.55 -14.92
CA SER A 335 0.24 36.57 -16.18
C SER A 335 -0.26 35.51 -17.18
N GLN A 336 -0.07 35.80 -18.47
CA GLN A 336 -0.32 34.87 -19.58
C GLN A 336 0.96 34.48 -20.32
N ALA A 337 2.12 34.94 -19.81
CA ALA A 337 3.41 34.78 -20.46
C ALA A 337 3.75 33.30 -20.71
N GLU A 338 3.69 32.47 -19.68
CA GLU A 338 3.88 31.02 -19.78
C GLU A 338 3.00 30.36 -20.86
N THR A 339 1.73 30.74 -20.94
CA THR A 339 0.82 30.21 -21.97
C THR A 339 1.28 30.56 -23.39
N ILE A 340 1.85 31.75 -23.60
CA ILE A 340 2.40 32.18 -24.90
C ILE A 340 3.69 31.40 -25.20
N VAL A 341 4.57 31.27 -24.21
CA VAL A 341 5.85 30.56 -24.32
C VAL A 341 5.62 29.09 -24.67
N LEU A 342 4.81 28.38 -23.88
CA LEU A 342 4.58 26.94 -24.07
C LEU A 342 3.93 26.61 -25.42
N LYS A 343 2.99 27.44 -25.91
CA LYS A 343 2.35 27.22 -27.23
C LYS A 343 3.37 27.28 -28.36
N THR A 344 4.21 28.31 -28.31
CA THR A 344 5.20 28.60 -29.34
C THR A 344 6.34 27.60 -29.31
N ASP A 345 6.84 27.27 -28.12
CA ASP A 345 7.86 26.26 -27.97
C ASP A 345 7.36 24.89 -28.42
N PHE A 346 6.16 24.47 -28.01
CA PHE A 346 5.64 23.15 -28.37
C PHE A 346 5.60 22.95 -29.88
N LYS A 347 5.07 23.92 -30.63
CA LYS A 347 5.04 23.88 -32.10
C LYS A 347 6.44 23.68 -32.70
N VAL A 348 7.42 24.43 -32.20
CA VAL A 348 8.80 24.42 -32.74
C VAL A 348 9.55 23.16 -32.32
N ASP A 349 9.48 22.80 -31.04
CA ASP A 349 10.29 21.77 -30.44
C ASP A 349 9.78 20.36 -30.81
N VAL A 350 8.46 20.16 -30.94
CA VAL A 350 7.91 18.88 -31.42
C VAL A 350 8.28 18.62 -32.88
N ALA A 351 8.24 19.65 -33.73
CA ALA A 351 8.64 19.53 -35.13
C ALA A 351 10.14 19.21 -35.25
N LYS A 352 10.97 19.85 -34.40
CA LYS A 352 12.39 19.53 -34.31
C LYS A 352 12.61 18.07 -33.91
N TYR A 353 11.97 17.60 -32.84
CA TYR A 353 12.09 16.20 -32.38
C TYR A 353 11.70 15.21 -33.48
N ILE A 354 10.55 15.41 -34.13
CA ILE A 354 10.06 14.51 -35.20
C ILE A 354 11.04 14.48 -36.38
N SER A 355 11.68 15.63 -36.71
CA SER A 355 12.67 15.69 -37.79
C SER A 355 13.95 14.90 -37.52
N GLU A 356 14.24 14.57 -36.26
CA GLU A 356 15.41 13.77 -35.85
C GLU A 356 15.12 12.25 -35.87
N LEU A 357 13.85 11.84 -35.98
CA LEU A 357 13.47 10.43 -36.07
C LEU A 357 13.92 9.83 -37.41
N LEU A 358 14.37 8.57 -37.36
CA LEU A 358 14.83 7.86 -38.56
C LEU A 358 13.65 7.39 -39.42
N GLU A 359 12.54 7.01 -38.79
CA GLU A 359 11.32 6.57 -39.44
C GLU A 359 10.10 6.98 -38.60
N VAL A 360 9.05 7.44 -39.28
CA VAL A 360 7.74 7.76 -38.69
C VAL A 360 6.68 7.10 -39.58
N PRO A 361 6.19 5.89 -39.23
CA PRO A 361 5.31 5.11 -40.12
C PRO A 361 4.01 5.81 -40.51
N THR A 362 3.49 6.69 -39.65
CA THR A 362 2.28 7.47 -39.90
C THR A 362 2.50 8.63 -40.88
N GLY A 363 3.76 9.00 -41.14
CA GLY A 363 4.13 10.11 -42.02
C GLY A 363 3.99 11.50 -41.41
N VAL A 364 3.65 11.61 -40.13
CA VAL A 364 3.57 12.89 -39.39
C VAL A 364 4.95 13.55 -39.32
N LYS A 365 5.01 14.87 -39.56
CA LYS A 365 6.27 15.63 -39.57
C LYS A 365 6.30 16.80 -38.60
N ASN A 366 5.15 17.27 -38.14
CA ASN A 366 5.01 18.49 -37.33
C ASN A 366 3.64 18.51 -36.63
N LEU A 367 3.35 19.60 -35.91
CA LEU A 367 2.10 19.78 -35.17
C LEU A 367 0.85 19.80 -36.06
N ALA A 368 0.89 20.43 -37.24
CA ALA A 368 -0.23 20.42 -38.17
C ALA A 368 -0.60 19.00 -38.62
N ASP A 369 0.41 18.17 -38.91
CA ASP A 369 0.18 16.76 -39.24
C ASP A 369 -0.37 15.96 -38.05
N LEU A 370 0.03 16.26 -36.81
CA LEU A 370 -0.55 15.65 -35.61
C LEU A 370 -2.03 15.98 -35.44
N ILE A 371 -2.41 17.24 -35.67
CA ILE A 371 -3.81 17.69 -35.63
C ILE A 371 -4.65 16.93 -36.66
N GLU A 372 -4.15 16.80 -37.89
CA GLU A 372 -4.85 16.06 -38.95
C GLU A 372 -4.88 14.56 -38.69
N PHE A 373 -3.82 13.98 -38.13
CA PHE A 373 -3.82 12.58 -37.68
C PHE A 373 -4.94 12.34 -36.65
N ASN A 374 -5.04 13.18 -35.63
CA ASN A 374 -6.08 13.05 -34.60
C ASN A 374 -7.49 13.14 -35.18
N LYS A 375 -7.71 14.04 -36.16
CA LYS A 375 -9.00 14.16 -36.88
C LYS A 375 -9.32 12.93 -37.73
N ALA A 376 -8.31 12.31 -38.33
CA ALA A 376 -8.47 11.11 -39.14
C ALA A 376 -8.65 9.84 -38.30
N HIS A 377 -8.20 9.85 -37.05
CA HIS A 377 -8.17 8.72 -36.12
C HIS A 377 -8.90 9.04 -34.81
N THR A 378 -10.12 9.59 -34.91
CA THR A 378 -10.90 10.01 -33.74
C THR A 378 -11.19 8.86 -32.77
N ASP A 379 -11.29 7.64 -33.29
CA ASP A 379 -11.49 6.40 -32.52
C ASP A 379 -10.29 6.01 -31.66
N LEU A 380 -9.09 6.54 -31.95
CA LEU A 380 -7.86 6.28 -31.20
C LEU A 380 -7.45 7.47 -30.32
N GLU A 381 -7.58 8.70 -30.84
CA GLU A 381 -7.00 9.90 -30.21
C GLU A 381 -8.05 10.83 -29.61
N LEU A 382 -9.25 10.90 -30.18
CA LEU A 382 -10.31 11.86 -29.78
C LEU A 382 -11.54 11.13 -29.22
N ILE A 383 -11.33 10.29 -28.20
CA ILE A 383 -12.34 9.36 -27.68
C ILE A 383 -13.35 10.10 -26.76
N PRO A 384 -14.63 10.23 -27.14
CA PRO A 384 -15.63 10.88 -26.30
C PRO A 384 -16.03 10.01 -25.09
N PRO A 385 -16.60 10.61 -24.02
CA PRO A 385 -16.96 12.02 -23.88
C PRO A 385 -15.89 12.88 -23.19
N TYR A 386 -14.78 12.28 -22.73
CA TYR A 386 -13.82 12.95 -21.86
C TYR A 386 -12.45 13.16 -22.51
N HIS A 387 -12.14 12.54 -23.65
CA HIS A 387 -10.81 12.51 -24.24
C HIS A 387 -10.75 13.08 -25.66
N ASP A 388 -11.75 13.87 -26.06
CA ASP A 388 -11.95 14.36 -27.43
C ASP A 388 -11.41 15.77 -27.70
N ASP A 389 -10.79 16.42 -26.71
CA ASP A 389 -10.25 17.77 -26.87
C ASP A 389 -8.80 17.81 -27.35
N GLN A 390 -8.55 18.60 -28.40
CA GLN A 390 -7.21 18.94 -28.89
C GLN A 390 -7.00 20.46 -29.04
N SER A 391 -7.70 21.26 -28.21
CA SER A 391 -7.73 22.71 -28.34
C SER A 391 -6.35 23.38 -28.16
N ARG A 392 -5.47 22.79 -27.33
CA ARG A 392 -4.12 23.31 -27.10
C ARG A 392 -3.22 23.12 -28.32
N PHE A 393 -3.33 21.99 -29.02
CA PHE A 393 -2.62 21.77 -30.30
C PHE A 393 -3.01 22.82 -31.34
N ILE A 394 -4.32 23.03 -31.55
CA ILE A 394 -4.82 24.01 -32.51
C ILE A 394 -4.34 25.42 -32.16
N ALA A 395 -4.35 25.78 -30.88
CA ALA A 395 -3.85 27.09 -30.43
C ALA A 395 -2.33 27.23 -30.61
N ALA A 396 -1.56 26.17 -30.38
CA ALA A 396 -0.11 26.17 -30.55
C ALA A 396 0.31 26.26 -32.02
N ASP A 397 -0.36 25.56 -32.94
CA ASP A 397 -0.06 25.58 -34.38
C ASP A 397 -0.18 27.00 -35.00
N ALA A 398 -1.03 27.84 -34.40
CA ALA A 398 -1.25 29.22 -34.82
C ALA A 398 -0.17 30.23 -34.33
N THR A 399 0.86 29.79 -33.61
CA THR A 399 1.90 30.66 -33.03
C THR A 399 3.20 30.69 -33.84
N GLU A 400 4.03 31.71 -33.64
CA GLU A 400 5.36 31.87 -34.24
C GLU A 400 6.33 32.49 -33.22
N LYS A 401 7.64 32.26 -33.36
CA LYS A 401 8.67 32.90 -32.51
C LYS A 401 8.86 34.38 -32.88
N ASP A 402 7.95 35.22 -32.42
CA ASP A 402 7.90 36.66 -32.66
C ASP A 402 8.28 37.50 -31.43
N ASP A 403 8.17 38.82 -31.53
CA ASP A 403 8.49 39.74 -30.43
C ASP A 403 7.61 39.50 -29.19
N ALA A 404 6.37 39.04 -29.36
CA ALA A 404 5.46 38.76 -28.25
C ALA A 404 5.90 37.51 -27.49
N PHE A 405 6.37 36.48 -28.20
CA PHE A 405 7.00 35.31 -27.58
C PHE A 405 8.23 35.70 -26.73
N TYR A 406 9.15 36.49 -27.28
CA TYR A 406 10.35 36.89 -26.52
C TYR A 406 10.03 37.82 -25.35
N ALA A 407 9.01 38.68 -25.47
CA ALA A 407 8.53 39.48 -24.35
C ALA A 407 7.93 38.62 -23.24
N ALA A 408 7.09 37.64 -23.59
CA ALA A 408 6.53 36.68 -22.65
C ALA A 408 7.63 35.86 -21.96
N LEU A 409 8.62 35.35 -22.71
CA LEU A 409 9.75 34.62 -22.12
C LEU A 409 10.56 35.48 -21.12
N ALA A 410 10.78 36.75 -21.44
CA ALA A 410 11.44 37.67 -20.53
C ALA A 410 10.61 37.94 -19.27
N GLU A 411 9.29 38.04 -19.40
CA GLU A 411 8.36 38.20 -18.27
C GLU A 411 8.35 36.96 -17.37
N ASP A 412 8.26 35.75 -17.93
CA ASP A 412 8.33 34.47 -17.20
C ASP A 412 9.62 34.40 -16.37
N PHE A 413 10.77 34.72 -16.96
CA PHE A 413 12.05 34.71 -16.26
C PHE A 413 12.15 35.79 -15.19
N ASP A 414 11.58 36.97 -15.42
CA ASP A 414 11.55 38.05 -14.42
C ASP A 414 10.66 37.69 -13.23
N LEU A 415 9.45 37.20 -13.48
CA LEU A 415 8.48 36.79 -12.47
C LEU A 415 8.95 35.55 -11.71
N GLY A 416 9.50 34.54 -12.38
CA GLY A 416 10.00 33.31 -11.74
C GLY A 416 11.29 33.52 -10.95
N ARG A 417 12.25 34.25 -11.54
CA ARG A 417 13.62 34.40 -10.98
C ARG A 417 13.74 35.71 -10.21
N THR A 418 13.94 36.81 -10.94
CA THR A 418 14.42 38.09 -10.41
C THR A 418 13.50 38.67 -9.35
N ARG A 419 12.18 38.68 -9.58
CA ARG A 419 11.18 39.23 -8.66
C ARG A 419 10.42 38.16 -7.88
N GLY A 420 10.53 36.89 -8.29
CA GLY A 420 9.91 35.74 -7.63
C GLY A 420 10.85 35.07 -6.63
N ILE A 421 11.37 33.89 -7.01
CA ILE A 421 12.13 33.01 -6.11
C ILE A 421 13.35 33.73 -5.54
N ASP A 422 14.21 34.33 -6.38
CA ASP A 422 15.48 34.91 -5.91
C ASP A 422 15.25 36.12 -5.01
N ALA A 423 14.31 37.01 -5.36
CA ALA A 423 13.95 38.13 -4.50
C ALA A 423 13.38 37.69 -3.16
N THR A 424 12.59 36.61 -3.14
CA THR A 424 11.99 36.07 -1.90
C THR A 424 13.06 35.46 -1.01
N LEU A 425 13.93 34.60 -1.56
CA LEU A 425 15.06 34.02 -0.84
C LEU A 425 15.97 35.12 -0.26
N GLN A 426 16.27 36.16 -1.03
CA GLN A 426 17.12 37.26 -0.59
C GLN A 426 16.46 38.12 0.49
N LYS A 427 15.20 38.53 0.28
CA LYS A 427 14.45 39.42 1.19
C LYS A 427 14.31 38.82 2.59
N PHE A 428 14.05 37.52 2.67
CA PHE A 428 13.80 36.82 3.92
C PHE A 428 15.00 35.99 4.42
N GLN A 429 16.12 36.02 3.69
CA GLN A 429 17.34 35.25 3.97
C GLN A 429 17.05 33.75 4.10
N LEU A 430 16.36 33.18 3.12
CA LEU A 430 15.90 31.78 3.16
C LEU A 430 16.92 30.86 2.47
N ASP A 431 17.03 29.63 2.97
CA ASP A 431 17.69 28.53 2.28
C ASP A 431 16.76 27.85 1.26
N ALA A 432 15.45 27.81 1.53
CA ALA A 432 14.44 27.28 0.62
C ALA A 432 13.04 27.86 0.93
N ILE A 433 12.15 27.73 -0.05
CA ILE A 433 10.71 28.00 0.09
C ILE A 433 9.99 26.66 0.24
N ILE A 434 9.05 26.56 1.17
CA ILE A 434 8.24 25.36 1.43
C ILE A 434 6.74 25.67 1.37
N LEU A 435 5.99 24.75 0.78
CA LEU A 435 4.53 24.83 0.60
C LEU A 435 3.98 23.46 0.19
N PRO A 436 2.68 23.18 0.36
CA PRO A 436 2.05 21.99 -0.21
C PRO A 436 2.33 21.88 -1.71
N THR A 437 2.65 20.68 -2.20
CA THR A 437 2.91 20.46 -3.62
C THR A 437 1.66 20.71 -4.47
N ASP A 438 0.49 20.41 -3.91
CA ASP A 438 -0.80 20.71 -4.49
C ASP A 438 -1.06 22.21 -4.52
N GLY A 439 -1.49 22.73 -5.67
CA GLY A 439 -1.73 24.15 -5.88
C GLY A 439 -0.72 24.77 -6.85
N ILE A 440 -0.22 25.95 -6.51
CA ILE A 440 0.62 26.79 -7.40
C ILE A 440 2.12 26.45 -7.28
N ALA A 441 2.53 25.48 -6.43
CA ALA A 441 3.93 25.24 -6.10
C ALA A 441 4.86 25.05 -7.30
N SER A 442 4.41 24.37 -8.36
CA SER A 442 5.25 24.08 -9.51
C SER A 442 5.48 25.29 -10.41
N GLN A 443 4.49 26.17 -10.59
CA GLN A 443 4.54 27.26 -11.57
C GLN A 443 5.73 28.21 -11.37
N PRO A 444 6.01 28.74 -10.15
CA PRO A 444 7.18 29.61 -9.96
C PRO A 444 8.49 28.91 -10.34
N ALA A 445 8.65 27.62 -10.02
CA ALA A 445 9.84 26.84 -10.33
C ALA A 445 9.93 26.48 -11.83
N ALA A 446 8.79 26.25 -12.48
CA ALA A 446 8.69 25.96 -13.91
C ALA A 446 9.13 27.16 -14.76
N ILE A 447 8.50 28.32 -14.59
CA ILE A 447 8.84 29.53 -15.35
C ILE A 447 10.24 30.06 -15.00
N ALA A 448 10.72 29.83 -13.77
CA ALA A 448 12.10 30.14 -13.40
C ALA A 448 13.12 29.16 -13.98
N ALA A 449 12.70 27.98 -14.43
CA ALA A 449 13.57 26.88 -14.81
C ALA A 449 14.45 26.36 -13.64
N TYR A 450 13.96 26.52 -12.40
CA TYR A 450 14.66 26.23 -11.13
C TYR A 450 14.21 24.89 -10.54
N PRO A 451 14.93 24.31 -9.56
CA PRO A 451 14.58 23.01 -9.02
C PRO A 451 13.43 23.07 -8.03
N ILE A 452 12.63 22.00 -8.01
CA ILE A 452 11.59 21.74 -7.00
C ILE A 452 11.56 20.25 -6.66
N ILE A 453 11.47 19.95 -5.36
CA ILE A 453 11.39 18.57 -4.86
C ILE A 453 10.08 18.42 -4.11
N SER A 454 9.29 17.42 -4.47
CA SER A 454 8.12 17.00 -3.69
C SER A 454 8.46 15.74 -2.91
N VAL A 455 8.11 15.71 -1.63
CA VAL A 455 8.10 14.49 -0.81
C VAL A 455 6.70 14.25 -0.25
N PRO A 456 6.35 13.00 0.07
CA PRO A 456 5.11 12.69 0.78
C PRO A 456 4.94 13.50 2.06
N LEU A 457 3.74 14.04 2.29
CA LEU A 457 3.41 14.77 3.52
C LEU A 457 2.27 14.11 4.29
N GLY A 458 1.21 13.68 3.60
CA GLY A 458 0.07 13.06 4.27
C GLY A 458 -1.03 12.66 3.31
N PHE A 459 -2.21 12.42 3.87
CA PHE A 459 -3.38 11.92 3.15
C PHE A 459 -4.60 12.77 3.50
N GLN A 460 -5.46 13.01 2.51
CA GLN A 460 -6.68 13.78 2.72
C GLN A 460 -7.57 13.12 3.78
N PRO A 461 -8.17 13.91 4.68
CA PRO A 461 -8.93 13.39 5.81
C PRO A 461 -10.20 12.69 5.36
N ASP A 462 -10.72 11.79 6.20
CA ASP A 462 -11.95 11.04 5.93
C ASP A 462 -13.21 11.91 5.81
N THR A 463 -13.12 13.16 6.26
CA THR A 463 -14.19 14.16 6.19
C THR A 463 -14.22 14.91 4.86
N VAL A 464 -13.23 14.73 3.97
CA VAL A 464 -13.21 15.44 2.69
C VAL A 464 -14.34 14.97 1.78
N GLU A 465 -15.05 15.91 1.16
CA GLU A 465 -16.04 15.58 0.15
C GLU A 465 -15.36 15.08 -1.13
N VAL A 466 -15.92 14.01 -1.70
CA VAL A 466 -15.41 13.46 -2.95
C VAL A 466 -15.77 14.41 -4.09
N SER A 467 -14.77 15.04 -4.69
CA SER A 467 -14.97 16.01 -5.77
C SER A 467 -14.52 15.42 -7.12
N PRO A 468 -15.32 15.51 -8.20
CA PRO A 468 -14.84 15.18 -9.53
C PRO A 468 -13.71 16.13 -9.95
N ASN A 469 -12.92 15.72 -10.94
CA ASN A 469 -11.99 16.57 -11.68
C ASN A 469 -12.53 16.80 -13.10
N PRO A 470 -13.44 17.77 -13.32
CA PRO A 470 -14.01 18.02 -14.64
C PRO A 470 -12.94 18.26 -15.72
N PRO A 471 -13.17 17.81 -16.98
CA PRO A 471 -14.41 17.23 -17.47
C PRO A 471 -14.60 15.74 -17.10
N THR A 472 -13.73 15.16 -16.30
CA THR A 472 -13.53 13.72 -16.14
C THR A 472 -14.32 13.11 -14.97
N PRO A 473 -14.49 11.77 -14.93
CA PRO A 473 -15.04 11.08 -13.76
C PRO A 473 -14.02 10.86 -12.64
N LEU A 474 -12.75 11.27 -12.81
CA LEU A 474 -11.71 11.08 -11.81
C LEU A 474 -11.95 11.98 -10.60
N HIS A 475 -11.46 11.59 -9.43
CA HIS A 475 -11.61 12.34 -8.19
C HIS A 475 -10.35 13.13 -7.85
N LYS A 476 -10.47 14.47 -7.79
CA LYS A 476 -9.40 15.38 -7.35
C LYS A 476 -9.27 15.40 -5.83
N GLN A 477 -10.37 15.22 -5.11
CA GLN A 477 -10.41 15.14 -3.65
C GLN A 477 -11.24 13.93 -3.27
N ALA A 478 -10.72 13.15 -2.32
CA ALA A 478 -11.36 11.97 -1.75
C ALA A 478 -10.57 11.51 -0.52
N PRO A 479 -11.23 10.85 0.46
CA PRO A 479 -10.56 10.25 1.61
C PRO A 479 -9.37 9.38 1.21
N GLY A 480 -8.25 9.54 1.91
CA GLY A 480 -7.07 8.71 1.68
C GLY A 480 -6.28 9.01 0.40
N LEU A 481 -6.64 10.05 -0.38
CA LEU A 481 -5.75 10.52 -1.46
C LEU A 481 -4.52 11.21 -0.87
N PRO A 482 -3.30 10.86 -1.30
CA PRO A 482 -2.10 11.47 -0.76
C PRO A 482 -1.88 12.89 -1.28
N PHE A 483 -1.13 13.67 -0.51
CA PHE A 483 -0.56 14.94 -0.90
C PHE A 483 0.85 15.09 -0.32
N GLY A 484 1.64 15.93 -0.95
CA GLY A 484 3.05 16.16 -0.66
C GLY A 484 3.34 17.59 -0.21
N ILE A 485 4.59 17.78 0.21
CA ILE A 485 5.20 19.07 0.47
C ILE A 485 6.33 19.30 -0.53
N ALA A 486 6.39 20.52 -1.07
CA ALA A 486 7.37 20.95 -2.03
C ALA A 486 8.44 21.84 -1.40
N PHE A 487 9.68 21.66 -1.84
CA PHE A 487 10.84 22.50 -1.55
C PHE A 487 11.31 23.17 -2.84
N ILE A 488 11.30 24.50 -2.88
CA ILE A 488 11.75 25.31 -4.01
C ILE A 488 13.03 26.03 -3.63
N GLY A 489 14.00 26.06 -4.55
CA GLY A 489 15.24 26.78 -4.40
C GLY A 489 15.65 27.51 -5.68
N THR A 490 16.82 28.16 -5.64
CA THR A 490 17.41 28.82 -6.81
C THR A 490 18.07 27.83 -7.76
N ALA A 491 18.53 28.27 -8.93
CA ALA A 491 19.22 27.40 -9.89
C ALA A 491 20.37 26.60 -9.23
N TYR A 492 20.43 25.31 -9.57
CA TYR A 492 21.44 24.35 -9.13
C TYR A 492 21.49 24.12 -7.60
N SER A 493 20.40 24.40 -6.88
CA SER A 493 20.31 24.17 -5.43
C SER A 493 19.84 22.76 -5.04
N GLU A 494 19.76 21.79 -5.97
CA GLU A 494 19.19 20.46 -5.71
C GLU A 494 19.89 19.76 -4.55
N PHE A 495 21.21 19.92 -4.40
CA PHE A 495 21.95 19.34 -3.29
C PHE A 495 21.40 19.78 -1.93
N ASN A 496 21.13 21.07 -1.76
CA ASN A 496 20.56 21.57 -0.51
C ASN A 496 19.11 21.10 -0.34
N LEU A 497 18.31 21.17 -1.40
CA LEU A 497 16.91 20.76 -1.36
C LEU A 497 16.75 19.27 -1.03
N ILE A 498 17.61 18.40 -1.56
CA ILE A 498 17.63 16.97 -1.22
C ILE A 498 17.92 16.77 0.28
N GLY A 499 18.82 17.56 0.86
CA GLY A 499 19.07 17.51 2.30
C GLY A 499 17.88 17.99 3.14
N PHE A 500 17.10 18.95 2.64
CA PHE A 500 15.92 19.45 3.36
C PHE A 500 14.70 18.54 3.22
N ALA A 501 14.65 17.78 2.12
CA ALA A 501 13.63 16.80 1.82
C ALA A 501 13.75 15.58 2.74
N ILE A 502 13.19 15.68 3.95
CA ILE A 502 13.17 14.61 4.94
C ILE A 502 11.89 13.78 4.77
N GLU A 503 12.04 12.46 4.63
CA GLU A 503 10.92 11.51 4.50
C GLU A 503 10.13 11.35 5.82
N GLU A 504 10.75 11.61 6.97
CA GLU A 504 10.15 11.49 8.30
C GLU A 504 9.04 12.52 8.60
N VAL A 505 8.84 13.51 7.74
CA VAL A 505 7.73 14.48 7.85
C VAL A 505 6.40 13.91 7.35
N ASN A 506 6.41 12.67 6.82
CA ASN A 506 5.18 11.96 6.50
C ASN A 506 4.32 11.85 7.77
N LEU A 507 3.26 12.67 7.84
CA LEU A 507 2.14 12.44 8.73
C LEU A 507 1.53 11.14 8.23
N LYS A 508 2.00 10.02 8.82
CA LYS A 508 1.60 8.66 8.49
C LYS A 508 0.11 8.72 8.16
N GLY A 509 -0.25 8.28 6.95
CA GLY A 509 -1.66 8.11 6.57
C GLY A 509 -2.41 7.39 7.68
N PRO A 510 -3.74 7.55 7.78
CA PRO A 510 -4.49 7.11 8.95
C PRO A 510 -4.01 5.71 9.30
N ALA A 511 -3.34 5.59 10.44
CA ALA A 511 -2.71 4.34 10.81
C ALA A 511 -3.85 3.34 10.76
N LEU A 512 -3.73 2.28 9.95
CA LEU A 512 -4.82 1.30 9.90
C LEU A 512 -5.02 0.61 11.25
N HIS A 513 -4.13 0.89 12.23
CA HIS A 513 -4.15 0.43 13.61
C HIS A 513 -4.32 -1.09 13.66
N ALA A 514 -3.83 -1.79 12.64
CA ALA A 514 -4.03 -3.23 12.48
C ALA A 514 -3.10 -4.06 13.39
N VAL A 515 -2.08 -3.43 13.96
CA VAL A 515 -1.05 -4.06 14.80
C VAL A 515 -0.84 -3.21 16.06
N ILE A 516 -0.85 -3.87 17.22
CA ILE A 516 -0.54 -3.25 18.53
C ILE A 516 0.98 -3.13 18.69
N GLU A 517 1.71 -4.20 18.37
CA GLU A 517 3.16 -4.25 18.56
C GLU A 517 3.83 -5.10 17.46
N ILE A 518 4.95 -4.62 16.92
CA ILE A 518 5.82 -5.38 16.02
C ILE A 518 6.92 -6.03 16.86
N ASN A 519 7.22 -7.29 16.58
CA ASN A 519 8.32 -8.01 17.21
C ASN A 519 9.66 -7.52 16.64
N PRO A 520 10.50 -6.79 17.40
CA PRO A 520 11.75 -6.24 16.90
C PRO A 520 12.78 -7.35 16.56
N LYS A 521 12.59 -8.58 17.07
CA LYS A 521 13.46 -9.72 16.77
C LYS A 521 13.04 -10.50 15.54
N ALA A 522 11.88 -10.21 14.93
CA ALA A 522 11.41 -10.96 13.77
C ALA A 522 12.43 -10.97 12.62
N LEU A 523 13.12 -9.85 12.39
CA LEU A 523 14.18 -9.73 11.39
C LEU A 523 15.42 -10.59 11.73
N LEU A 524 15.82 -10.64 13.00
CA LEU A 524 16.93 -11.46 13.47
C LEU A 524 16.58 -12.96 13.38
N GLN A 525 15.36 -13.33 13.77
CA GLN A 525 14.85 -14.69 13.66
C GLN A 525 14.79 -15.13 12.19
N ALA A 526 14.44 -14.24 11.27
CA ALA A 526 14.48 -14.51 9.83
C ALA A 526 15.91 -14.85 9.36
N ALA A 527 16.90 -14.07 9.79
CA ALA A 527 18.30 -14.32 9.46
C ALA A 527 18.82 -15.63 10.06
N ASP A 528 18.49 -15.95 11.31
CA ASP A 528 18.90 -17.19 11.98
C ASP A 528 18.26 -18.43 11.34
N LEU A 529 16.98 -18.36 10.99
CA LEU A 529 16.27 -19.45 10.31
C LEU A 529 16.81 -19.66 8.90
N ASP A 530 17.12 -18.59 8.16
CA ASP A 530 17.79 -18.70 6.86
C ASP A 530 19.18 -19.37 6.97
N ALA A 531 19.95 -19.00 8.00
CA ALA A 531 21.22 -19.67 8.30
C ALA A 531 21.04 -21.15 8.66
N GLU A 532 20.01 -21.49 9.43
CA GLU A 532 19.68 -22.87 9.74
C GLU A 532 19.26 -23.66 8.50
N ARG A 533 18.41 -23.07 7.66
CA ARG A 533 17.90 -23.66 6.41
C ARG A 533 19.04 -24.03 5.48
N LYS A 534 20.05 -23.16 5.34
CA LYS A 534 21.29 -23.41 4.58
C LYS A 534 22.08 -24.62 5.05
N VAL A 535 22.07 -24.88 6.37
CA VAL A 535 22.90 -25.92 7.00
C VAL A 535 22.14 -27.24 7.14
N LYS A 536 20.84 -27.18 7.45
CA LYS A 536 20.01 -28.33 7.83
C LYS A 536 18.85 -28.62 6.87
N GLY A 537 18.61 -27.74 5.89
CA GLY A 537 17.46 -27.77 4.99
C GLY A 537 16.20 -27.13 5.60
N SER A 538 15.17 -26.92 4.78
CA SER A 538 13.87 -26.42 5.24
C SER A 538 13.17 -27.42 6.16
N ARG A 539 12.55 -26.89 7.23
CA ARG A 539 11.69 -27.65 8.16
C ARG A 539 10.28 -27.87 7.60
N GLY A 540 9.93 -27.24 6.48
CA GLY A 540 8.61 -27.30 5.88
C GLY A 540 8.17 -25.99 5.24
N PRO A 541 6.92 -25.92 4.74
CA PRO A 541 6.42 -24.79 3.97
C PRO A 541 6.23 -23.50 4.78
N LEU A 542 6.23 -23.56 6.11
CA LEU A 542 6.14 -22.39 6.99
C LEU A 542 7.50 -21.90 7.51
N HIS A 543 8.61 -22.55 7.14
CA HIS A 543 9.94 -22.16 7.59
C HIS A 543 10.31 -20.77 7.03
N GLY A 544 10.52 -19.80 7.92
CA GLY A 544 10.85 -18.42 7.60
C GLY A 544 9.65 -17.55 7.21
N ILE A 545 8.41 -18.07 7.30
CA ILE A 545 7.22 -17.34 6.87
C ILE A 545 6.75 -16.39 7.98
N PRO A 546 6.60 -15.07 7.70
CA PRO A 546 6.10 -14.11 8.67
C PRO A 546 4.59 -14.23 8.84
N LEU A 547 4.17 -14.47 10.07
CA LEU A 547 2.77 -14.57 10.50
C LEU A 547 2.47 -13.51 11.57
N LEU A 548 1.24 -13.02 11.59
CA LEU A 548 0.71 -12.22 12.67
C LEU A 548 -0.18 -13.05 13.58
N LEU A 549 -0.13 -12.79 14.88
CA LEU A 549 -1.02 -13.41 15.85
C LEU A 549 -1.93 -12.32 16.44
N LYS A 550 -3.23 -12.55 16.50
CA LYS A 550 -4.13 -11.71 17.30
C LYS A 550 -3.58 -11.56 18.71
N ASP A 551 -3.68 -10.37 19.28
CA ASP A 551 -3.06 -10.06 20.57
C ASP A 551 -3.53 -10.95 21.74
N ASN A 552 -4.67 -11.64 21.62
CA ASN A 552 -5.09 -12.63 22.61
C ASN A 552 -4.48 -14.04 22.47
N ILE A 553 -3.65 -14.28 21.45
CA ILE A 553 -2.94 -15.55 21.27
C ILE A 553 -1.56 -15.40 21.89
N VAL A 554 -1.36 -16.05 23.04
CA VAL A 554 -0.16 -15.86 23.86
C VAL A 554 1.10 -16.34 23.15
N THR A 555 2.15 -15.53 23.29
CA THR A 555 3.53 -15.89 23.00
C THR A 555 4.33 -15.85 24.29
N LEU A 556 5.27 -16.78 24.46
CA LEU A 556 6.21 -16.80 25.57
C LEU A 556 7.02 -15.50 25.55
N HIS A 557 7.21 -14.93 26.74
CA HIS A 557 7.98 -13.70 26.91
C HIS A 557 9.42 -13.92 26.40
N GLU A 558 9.79 -13.21 25.34
CA GLU A 558 11.18 -13.14 24.88
C GLU A 558 11.82 -11.90 25.51
N GLU A 559 13.03 -12.01 26.07
CA GLU A 559 13.69 -10.90 26.77
C GLU A 559 13.66 -9.58 25.95
N ALA A 560 13.27 -8.49 26.62
CA ALA A 560 13.17 -7.16 26.05
C ALA A 560 14.44 -6.76 25.29
N ALA A 561 14.29 -6.28 24.06
CA ALA A 561 15.37 -5.57 23.37
C ALA A 561 15.22 -4.07 23.66
N ILE A 562 16.30 -3.43 24.13
CA ILE A 562 16.36 -1.97 24.21
C ILE A 562 16.68 -1.45 22.82
N TYR A 563 15.68 -0.96 22.10
CA TYR A 563 15.88 -0.15 20.90
C TYR A 563 15.27 1.24 21.15
N TYR A 564 16.10 2.28 21.04
CA TYR A 564 15.68 3.70 21.04
C TYR A 564 14.68 4.14 22.15
N TRP A 565 15.05 3.95 23.42
CA TRP A 565 14.35 4.48 24.60
C TRP A 565 12.91 3.96 24.87
N GLN A 566 12.45 2.90 24.19
CA GLN A 566 11.21 2.20 24.54
C GLN A 566 11.49 0.74 24.92
N ILE A 567 10.98 0.29 26.06
CA ILE A 567 10.93 -1.14 26.41
C ILE A 567 9.71 -1.71 25.67
N THR A 568 9.94 -2.45 24.58
CA THR A 568 8.89 -3.24 23.92
C THR A 568 8.80 -4.60 24.61
N ILE A 569 7.63 -4.90 25.15
CA ILE A 569 7.33 -6.18 25.82
C ILE A 569 6.38 -6.94 24.90
N PHE A 570 6.94 -7.88 24.13
CA PHE A 570 6.18 -8.78 23.24
C PHE A 570 5.29 -9.74 24.05
N SER A 571 4.19 -9.20 24.57
CA SER A 571 3.25 -9.83 25.51
C SER A 571 1.82 -9.68 24.98
N SER A 572 0.99 -10.66 25.30
CA SER A 572 -0.42 -10.65 24.92
C SER A 572 -1.23 -9.86 25.94
N THR A 573 -1.88 -8.79 25.49
CA THR A 573 -2.53 -7.80 26.37
C THR A 573 -4.06 -7.80 26.31
N LEU A 574 -4.62 -8.53 25.34
CA LEU A 574 -6.03 -8.44 24.98
C LEU A 574 -6.47 -6.98 24.68
N GLY A 575 -5.54 -6.18 24.14
CA GLY A 575 -5.73 -4.77 23.83
C GLY A 575 -5.74 -3.82 25.04
N SER A 576 -5.47 -4.30 26.26
CA SER A 576 -5.67 -3.56 27.50
C SER A 576 -4.39 -3.32 28.29
N TYR A 577 -4.23 -2.10 28.82
CA TYR A 577 -3.15 -1.76 29.74
C TYR A 577 -3.12 -2.64 31.00
N ALA A 578 -4.27 -3.22 31.40
CA ALA A 578 -4.38 -4.09 32.56
C ALA A 578 -3.46 -5.32 32.49
N LEU A 579 -3.13 -5.80 31.29
CA LEU A 579 -2.26 -6.96 31.09
C LEU A 579 -0.87 -6.60 30.58
N MET A 580 -0.57 -5.31 30.42
CA MET A 580 0.73 -4.87 29.91
C MET A 580 1.87 -5.34 30.81
N GLY A 581 2.85 -6.01 30.23
CA GLY A 581 3.98 -6.58 30.98
C GLY A 581 3.70 -7.91 31.69
N SER A 582 2.54 -8.53 31.47
CA SER A 582 2.22 -9.82 32.10
C SER A 582 3.09 -10.95 31.53
N VAL A 583 3.56 -11.82 32.42
CA VAL A 583 4.41 -12.95 32.06
C VAL A 583 3.61 -14.25 32.13
N VAL A 584 3.62 -14.98 31.03
CA VAL A 584 2.97 -16.29 30.90
C VAL A 584 3.98 -17.43 31.05
N PRO A 585 3.55 -18.61 31.52
CA PRO A 585 4.47 -19.72 31.74
C PRO A 585 4.91 -20.46 30.47
N ARG A 586 4.25 -20.24 29.32
CA ARG A 586 4.54 -20.91 28.03
C ARG A 586 3.76 -20.27 26.87
N ASP A 587 4.21 -20.55 25.65
CA ASP A 587 3.49 -20.28 24.39
C ASP A 587 2.08 -20.92 24.38
N ALA A 588 1.14 -20.28 23.67
CA ALA A 588 -0.08 -20.93 23.24
C ALA A 588 0.24 -22.17 22.39
N CYS A 589 -0.65 -23.17 22.38
CA CYS A 589 -0.46 -24.37 21.56
C CYS A 589 -0.21 -24.05 20.09
N VAL A 590 -1.03 -23.16 19.52
CA VAL A 590 -0.90 -22.73 18.13
C VAL A 590 0.43 -22.01 17.88
N SER A 591 0.86 -21.15 18.81
CA SER A 591 2.14 -20.44 18.74
C SER A 591 3.31 -21.43 18.77
N ALA A 592 3.29 -22.40 19.69
CA ALA A 592 4.32 -23.43 19.79
C ALA A 592 4.39 -24.32 18.55
N LYS A 593 3.23 -24.75 18.02
CA LYS A 593 3.16 -25.55 16.79
C LYS A 593 3.72 -24.79 15.59
N LEU A 594 3.30 -23.54 15.38
CA LEU A 594 3.82 -22.70 14.29
C LEU A 594 5.31 -22.40 14.43
N ARG A 595 5.78 -22.06 15.63
CA ARG A 595 7.21 -21.84 15.90
C ARG A 595 8.04 -23.10 15.60
N ALA A 596 7.51 -24.29 15.90
CA ALA A 596 8.19 -25.56 15.58
C ALA A 596 8.38 -25.79 14.08
N THR A 597 7.48 -25.26 13.24
CA THR A 597 7.62 -25.30 11.76
C THR A 597 8.70 -24.35 11.24
N GLY A 598 9.17 -23.42 12.07
CA GLY A 598 10.06 -22.32 11.67
C GLY A 598 9.31 -21.05 11.24
N ALA A 599 8.02 -20.91 11.53
CA ALA A 599 7.31 -19.66 11.27
C ALA A 599 7.84 -18.52 12.17
N ILE A 600 7.80 -17.29 11.65
CA ILE A 600 8.25 -16.08 12.34
C ILE A 600 7.02 -15.28 12.77
N PHE A 601 6.98 -14.82 14.01
CA PHE A 601 5.90 -13.94 14.46
C PHE A 601 6.33 -12.49 14.29
N LEU A 602 5.70 -11.82 13.31
CA LEU A 602 5.97 -10.42 12.97
C LEU A 602 5.52 -9.46 14.08
N GLY A 603 4.46 -9.81 14.81
CA GLY A 603 3.83 -8.89 15.75
C GLY A 603 2.51 -9.42 16.34
N LYS A 604 1.87 -8.55 17.13
CA LYS A 604 0.53 -8.74 17.69
C LYS A 604 -0.48 -7.90 16.92
N ALA A 605 -1.41 -8.55 16.24
CA ALA A 605 -2.50 -7.86 15.55
C ALA A 605 -3.50 -7.27 16.56
N ASN A 606 -4.00 -6.09 16.24
CA ASN A 606 -4.99 -5.38 17.04
C ASN A 606 -6.35 -6.11 17.08
N LEU A 607 -7.17 -5.78 18.07
CA LEU A 607 -8.47 -6.40 18.34
C LEU A 607 -9.43 -5.44 19.04
N SER A 608 -10.73 -5.77 19.09
CA SER A 608 -11.66 -5.10 20.02
C SER A 608 -11.26 -5.45 21.44
N GLU A 609 -10.98 -4.48 22.31
CA GLU A 609 -10.51 -4.70 23.68
C GLU A 609 -11.36 -5.74 24.43
N TRP A 610 -10.71 -6.68 25.13
CA TRP A 610 -11.41 -7.80 25.79
C TRP A 610 -12.24 -8.68 24.83
N ALA A 611 -11.89 -8.68 23.54
CA ALA A 611 -12.68 -9.26 22.46
C ALA A 611 -14.14 -8.75 22.40
N GLY A 612 -14.40 -7.56 22.93
CA GLY A 612 -15.74 -6.98 23.05
C GLY A 612 -16.37 -7.12 24.43
N MET A 613 -15.84 -7.95 25.34
CA MET A 613 -16.42 -8.23 26.68
C MET A 613 -16.39 -7.05 27.65
N ARG A 614 -15.82 -5.91 27.27
CA ARG A 614 -15.78 -4.72 28.12
C ARG A 614 -17.13 -3.99 28.17
N GLY A 615 -17.94 -4.02 27.11
CA GLY A 615 -19.17 -3.23 26.98
C GLY A 615 -19.37 -2.78 25.54
N GLN A 616 -19.87 -1.56 25.31
CA GLN A 616 -20.00 -0.97 23.97
C GLN A 616 -18.64 -0.51 23.40
N VAL A 617 -17.70 -1.43 23.23
CA VAL A 617 -16.43 -1.16 22.56
C VAL A 617 -16.65 -1.13 21.05
N PRO A 618 -16.20 -0.07 20.33
CA PRO A 618 -16.18 -0.09 18.87
C PRO A 618 -15.37 -1.29 18.35
N ASN A 619 -15.88 -1.94 17.31
CA ASN A 619 -15.19 -3.06 16.68
C ASN A 619 -13.78 -2.65 16.22
N GLY A 620 -12.77 -3.40 16.65
CA GLY A 620 -11.37 -3.14 16.33
C GLY A 620 -10.70 -2.02 17.12
N PHE A 621 -11.37 -1.43 18.11
CA PHE A 621 -10.75 -0.51 19.04
C PHE A 621 -10.07 -1.24 20.21
N SER A 622 -8.82 -0.90 20.50
CA SER A 622 -8.20 -1.21 21.79
C SER A 622 -7.45 -0.01 22.37
N ALA A 623 -7.26 -0.01 23.69
CA ALA A 623 -6.54 1.06 24.38
C ALA A 623 -5.05 1.14 23.97
N LEU A 624 -4.47 0.00 23.56
CA LEU A 624 -3.07 -0.10 23.14
C LEU A 624 -2.88 0.11 21.63
N GLY A 625 -3.82 -0.36 20.81
CA GLY A 625 -3.71 -0.34 19.35
C GLY A 625 -4.46 0.80 18.66
N GLY A 626 -5.40 1.46 19.33
CA GLY A 626 -6.32 2.42 18.73
C GLY A 626 -7.43 1.75 17.91
N GLN A 627 -8.15 2.55 17.12
CA GLN A 627 -9.24 2.09 16.25
C GLN A 627 -8.69 1.48 14.96
N THR A 628 -8.81 0.17 14.79
CA THR A 628 -8.52 -0.49 13.50
C THR A 628 -9.40 0.11 12.40
N LEU A 629 -8.81 0.44 11.25
CA LEU A 629 -9.52 1.01 10.10
C LEU A 629 -9.50 0.05 8.92
N SER A 630 -10.59 0.02 8.14
CA SER A 630 -10.66 -0.80 6.94
C SER A 630 -9.77 -0.22 5.84
N PRO A 631 -8.98 -1.06 5.12
CA PRO A 631 -8.08 -0.61 4.07
C PRO A 631 -8.81 -0.22 2.77
N TYR A 632 -10.10 -0.55 2.67
CA TYR A 632 -10.93 -0.25 1.49
C TYR A 632 -11.82 0.98 1.71
N TYR A 633 -12.20 1.24 2.96
CA TYR A 633 -13.10 2.33 3.35
C TYR A 633 -12.76 2.74 4.80
N PRO A 634 -12.02 3.84 5.04
CA PRO A 634 -11.51 4.20 6.36
C PRO A 634 -12.58 4.32 7.48
N ASN A 635 -13.83 4.64 7.13
CA ASN A 635 -14.96 4.73 8.06
C ASN A 635 -15.82 3.45 8.14
N ALA A 636 -15.48 2.41 7.40
CA ALA A 636 -16.20 1.15 7.48
C ALA A 636 -15.73 0.36 8.70
N ASP A 637 -16.70 -0.12 9.47
CA ASP A 637 -16.46 -1.05 10.57
C ASP A 637 -15.64 -2.27 10.06
N PRO A 638 -14.39 -2.46 10.54
CA PRO A 638 -13.56 -3.61 10.15
C PRO A 638 -14.10 -4.93 10.71
N TYR A 639 -15.08 -4.83 11.62
CA TYR A 639 -16.02 -5.82 12.13
C TYR A 639 -15.42 -6.89 13.05
N ALA A 640 -16.08 -7.07 14.20
CA ALA A 640 -15.74 -8.03 15.24
C ALA A 640 -14.28 -7.94 15.78
N SER A 641 -13.90 -8.88 16.65
CA SER A 641 -12.70 -8.73 17.46
C SER A 641 -11.37 -9.11 16.80
N SER A 642 -11.33 -9.87 15.70
CA SER A 642 -10.05 -10.12 14.97
C SER A 642 -9.84 -9.19 13.78
N SER A 643 -10.44 -8.01 13.81
CA SER A 643 -10.33 -6.97 12.78
C SER A 643 -8.89 -6.62 12.41
N GLY A 644 -7.98 -6.45 13.38
CA GLY A 644 -6.57 -6.18 13.09
C GLY A 644 -5.89 -7.30 12.30
N SER A 645 -6.20 -8.57 12.60
CA SER A 645 -5.70 -9.73 11.83
C SER A 645 -6.23 -9.72 10.41
N GLY A 646 -7.52 -9.38 10.23
CA GLY A 646 -8.16 -9.25 8.92
C GLY A 646 -7.55 -8.14 8.07
N VAL A 647 -7.43 -6.94 8.62
CA VAL A 647 -6.87 -5.77 7.93
C VAL A 647 -5.40 -6.01 7.58
N ALA A 648 -4.59 -6.46 8.53
CA ALA A 648 -3.17 -6.73 8.29
C ALA A 648 -2.94 -7.78 7.19
N THR A 649 -3.79 -8.81 7.14
CA THR A 649 -3.71 -9.84 6.09
C THR A 649 -4.15 -9.29 4.72
N ALA A 650 -5.19 -8.46 4.69
CA ALA A 650 -5.72 -7.89 3.46
C ALA A 650 -4.73 -6.96 2.76
N ILE A 651 -3.99 -6.15 3.53
CA ILE A 651 -2.96 -5.25 2.99
C ILE A 651 -1.62 -5.95 2.72
N GLY A 652 -1.50 -7.24 3.02
CA GLY A 652 -0.27 -8.01 2.80
C GLY A 652 0.84 -7.76 3.82
N LEU A 653 0.53 -7.21 5.00
CA LEU A 653 1.51 -6.96 6.07
C LEU A 653 2.16 -8.25 6.59
N ALA A 654 1.45 -9.38 6.50
CA ALA A 654 1.98 -10.71 6.77
C ALA A 654 1.47 -11.72 5.74
N ALA A 655 2.17 -12.85 5.59
CA ALA A 655 1.76 -13.92 4.68
C ALA A 655 0.40 -14.53 5.09
N GLY A 656 0.10 -14.51 6.38
CA GLY A 656 -1.18 -14.84 6.97
C GLY A 656 -1.21 -14.46 8.45
N SER A 657 -2.39 -14.54 9.07
CA SER A 657 -2.55 -14.30 10.49
C SER A 657 -3.39 -15.37 11.17
N LEU A 658 -3.29 -15.46 12.50
CA LEU A 658 -4.25 -16.19 13.31
C LEU A 658 -5.18 -15.24 14.04
N GLY A 659 -6.48 -15.50 13.93
CA GLY A 659 -7.52 -14.88 14.74
C GLY A 659 -8.08 -15.85 15.78
N SER A 660 -8.87 -15.32 16.72
CA SER A 660 -9.72 -16.12 17.59
C SER A 660 -11.17 -15.83 17.28
N GLU A 661 -12.02 -16.86 17.34
CA GLU A 661 -13.44 -16.70 17.09
C GLU A 661 -14.29 -17.09 18.27
N THR A 662 -14.94 -16.08 18.82
CA THR A 662 -16.21 -16.11 19.54
C THR A 662 -17.16 -15.29 18.67
N ASP A 663 -18.30 -15.87 18.30
CA ASP A 663 -19.36 -15.14 17.59
C ASP A 663 -18.95 -14.39 16.30
N GLY A 664 -18.29 -15.07 15.35
CA GLY A 664 -17.96 -14.50 14.03
C GLY A 664 -16.67 -13.68 13.96
N SER A 665 -15.90 -13.63 15.04
CA SER A 665 -14.67 -12.83 15.14
C SER A 665 -13.52 -13.21 14.19
N ILE A 666 -13.58 -14.31 13.43
CA ILE A 666 -12.68 -14.63 12.30
C ILE A 666 -13.40 -14.42 10.97
N VAL A 667 -14.58 -15.02 10.79
CA VAL A 667 -15.24 -15.08 9.48
C VAL A 667 -15.75 -13.72 9.03
N SER A 668 -16.26 -12.90 9.94
CA SER A 668 -16.83 -11.59 9.60
C SER A 668 -15.76 -10.56 9.20
N PRO A 669 -14.67 -10.35 9.97
CA PRO A 669 -13.57 -9.50 9.50
C PRO A 669 -12.93 -10.06 8.22
N SER A 670 -12.91 -11.38 8.02
CA SER A 670 -12.39 -11.95 6.77
C SER A 670 -13.25 -11.57 5.56
N SER A 671 -14.57 -11.70 5.69
CA SER A 671 -15.54 -11.30 4.67
C SER A 671 -15.46 -9.80 4.35
N ARG A 672 -15.39 -8.95 5.38
CA ARG A 672 -15.31 -7.48 5.24
C ARG A 672 -14.02 -7.00 4.60
N ASN A 673 -12.94 -7.77 4.75
CA ASN A 673 -11.62 -7.42 4.24
C ASN A 673 -11.22 -8.19 2.98
N ASN A 674 -12.16 -8.92 2.36
CA ASN A 674 -11.93 -9.71 1.15
C ASN A 674 -10.79 -10.73 1.29
N ILE A 675 -10.77 -11.46 2.41
CA ILE A 675 -9.82 -12.54 2.68
C ILE A 675 -10.57 -13.81 3.12
N VAL A 676 -9.84 -14.91 3.26
CA VAL A 676 -10.35 -16.20 3.72
C VAL A 676 -10.09 -16.37 5.21
N GLY A 677 -11.15 -16.59 5.98
CA GLY A 677 -11.08 -16.95 7.39
C GLY A 677 -11.69 -18.32 7.62
N ILE A 678 -11.03 -19.16 8.41
CA ILE A 678 -11.58 -20.46 8.82
C ILE A 678 -11.79 -20.45 10.33
N LYS A 679 -13.05 -20.59 10.75
CA LYS A 679 -13.41 -21.00 12.11
C LYS A 679 -13.43 -22.53 12.18
N PRO A 680 -12.49 -23.17 12.91
CA PRO A 680 -12.50 -24.62 13.08
C PRO A 680 -13.64 -25.09 13.97
N THR A 681 -14.02 -26.38 13.88
CA THR A 681 -14.86 -27.04 14.89
C THR A 681 -14.22 -26.91 16.27
N ILE A 682 -15.02 -26.76 17.33
CA ILE A 682 -14.49 -26.76 18.71
C ILE A 682 -13.81 -28.10 19.01
N GLY A 683 -12.60 -28.04 19.59
CA GLY A 683 -11.72 -29.19 19.75
C GLY A 683 -10.78 -29.39 18.57
N LEU A 684 -11.14 -28.88 17.38
CA LEU A 684 -10.32 -28.55 16.19
C LEU A 684 -8.82 -28.36 16.46
N VAL A 685 -8.62 -27.21 17.07
CA VAL A 685 -7.40 -26.50 17.34
C VAL A 685 -7.43 -26.19 18.83
N SER A 686 -6.33 -26.43 19.52
CA SER A 686 -6.25 -26.18 20.96
C SER A 686 -6.34 -24.71 21.29
N ARG A 687 -7.09 -24.40 22.35
CA ARG A 687 -7.26 -23.06 22.93
C ARG A 687 -6.30 -22.80 24.08
N ALA A 688 -5.44 -23.77 24.40
CA ALA A 688 -4.47 -23.63 25.49
C ALA A 688 -3.51 -22.47 25.20
N GLY A 689 -3.52 -21.46 26.08
CA GLY A 689 -2.75 -20.22 25.95
C GLY A 689 -3.38 -19.19 25.00
N VAL A 690 -4.65 -19.33 24.64
CA VAL A 690 -5.44 -18.22 24.11
C VAL A 690 -6.12 -17.57 25.32
N ILE A 691 -6.07 -16.24 25.43
CA ILE A 691 -6.78 -15.53 26.52
C ILE A 691 -8.28 -15.77 26.32
N PRO A 692 -8.96 -16.44 27.27
CA PRO A 692 -10.25 -17.04 27.02
C PRO A 692 -11.38 -16.01 27.07
N ILE A 693 -12.37 -16.20 26.22
CA ILE A 693 -13.67 -15.50 26.25
C ILE A 693 -14.78 -16.47 26.64
N SER A 694 -14.83 -17.64 26.01
CA SER A 694 -15.73 -18.74 26.41
C SER A 694 -15.14 -20.12 26.08
N SER A 695 -14.96 -20.95 27.09
CA SER A 695 -14.56 -22.35 26.94
C SER A 695 -15.58 -23.24 26.20
N HIS A 696 -16.80 -22.75 25.94
CA HIS A 696 -17.79 -23.47 25.13
C HIS A 696 -17.91 -22.98 23.69
N GLN A 697 -17.32 -21.83 23.34
CA GLN A 697 -17.52 -21.21 22.02
C GLN A 697 -16.21 -20.85 21.30
N ASP A 698 -15.13 -20.63 22.05
CA ASP A 698 -13.88 -20.14 21.49
C ASP A 698 -13.23 -21.12 20.53
N THR A 699 -12.66 -20.58 19.47
CA THR A 699 -11.81 -21.30 18.51
C THR A 699 -10.66 -20.40 18.08
N THR A 700 -9.64 -20.98 17.46
CA THR A 700 -8.51 -20.24 16.88
C THR A 700 -8.23 -20.78 15.50
N GLY A 701 -8.12 -19.89 14.52
CA GLY A 701 -8.09 -20.29 13.13
C GLY A 701 -7.34 -19.30 12.24
N PRO A 702 -6.99 -19.74 11.01
CA PRO A 702 -6.23 -18.93 10.07
C PRO A 702 -7.10 -17.89 9.37
N MET A 703 -6.48 -16.74 9.07
CA MET A 703 -6.97 -15.67 8.23
C MET A 703 -5.90 -15.40 7.15
N CYS A 704 -6.21 -15.65 5.89
CA CYS A 704 -5.26 -15.63 4.76
C CYS A 704 -5.89 -15.09 3.49
N ARG A 705 -5.07 -14.64 2.53
CA ARG A 705 -5.58 -14.14 1.23
C ARG A 705 -6.08 -15.24 0.29
N SER A 706 -5.76 -16.51 0.57
CA SER A 706 -6.19 -17.65 -0.25
C SER A 706 -6.68 -18.83 0.59
N VAL A 707 -7.55 -19.65 -0.01
CA VAL A 707 -8.05 -20.90 0.60
C VAL A 707 -6.92 -21.89 0.83
N ALA A 708 -5.93 -21.91 -0.07
CA ALA A 708 -4.78 -22.81 0.03
C ALA A 708 -3.91 -22.48 1.26
N ASP A 709 -3.63 -21.19 1.49
CA ASP A 709 -2.83 -20.75 2.63
C ASP A 709 -3.57 -20.97 3.96
N ALA A 710 -4.89 -20.72 3.97
CA ALA A 710 -5.72 -21.00 5.13
C ALA A 710 -5.75 -22.50 5.46
N ALA A 711 -5.93 -23.37 4.46
CA ALA A 711 -5.88 -24.82 4.63
C ALA A 711 -4.50 -25.30 5.11
N LEU A 712 -3.42 -24.70 4.60
CA LEU A 712 -2.06 -25.00 5.01
C LEU A 712 -1.83 -24.66 6.49
N LEU A 713 -2.16 -23.43 6.91
CA LEU A 713 -2.03 -23.02 8.30
C LEU A 713 -2.89 -23.88 9.23
N LEU A 714 -4.14 -24.19 8.84
CA LEU A 714 -5.02 -25.07 9.60
C LEU A 714 -4.36 -26.43 9.85
N SER A 715 -3.71 -27.00 8.83
CA SER A 715 -3.02 -28.29 8.91
C SER A 715 -1.90 -28.31 9.97
N PHE A 716 -1.27 -27.17 10.24
CA PHE A 716 -0.20 -27.06 11.24
C PHE A 716 -0.67 -26.78 12.65
N ILE A 717 -1.83 -26.15 12.83
CA ILE A 717 -2.36 -25.79 14.15
C ILE A 717 -3.35 -26.82 14.71
N ALA A 718 -4.00 -27.60 13.85
CA ALA A 718 -4.96 -28.64 14.22
C ALA A 718 -4.35 -29.81 15.01
N GLY A 719 -5.19 -30.52 15.76
CA GLY A 719 -4.83 -31.75 16.47
C GLY A 719 -4.65 -31.59 17.99
N PRO A 720 -4.47 -32.71 18.70
CA PRO A 720 -4.68 -32.82 20.14
C PRO A 720 -3.66 -32.02 20.96
N ASP A 721 -4.10 -31.53 22.12
CA ASP A 721 -3.29 -30.93 23.18
C ASP A 721 -3.84 -31.36 24.55
N PRO A 722 -3.06 -32.03 25.41
CA PRO A 722 -3.51 -32.44 26.75
C PRO A 722 -3.88 -31.27 27.67
N ARG A 723 -3.56 -30.03 27.32
CA ARG A 723 -3.96 -28.82 28.04
C ARG A 723 -5.37 -28.34 27.71
N ASP A 724 -5.98 -28.86 26.64
CA ASP A 724 -7.35 -28.53 26.23
C ASP A 724 -8.15 -29.81 26.00
N GLU A 725 -8.97 -30.16 26.99
CA GLU A 725 -9.79 -31.38 27.00
C GLU A 725 -10.68 -31.51 25.76
N ALA A 726 -11.13 -30.38 25.17
CA ALA A 726 -11.95 -30.42 23.96
C ALA A 726 -11.23 -31.08 22.78
N THR A 727 -9.90 -31.02 22.75
CA THR A 727 -9.09 -31.62 21.67
C THR A 727 -8.84 -33.12 21.88
N LEU A 728 -9.05 -33.65 23.09
CA LEU A 728 -8.81 -35.07 23.41
C LEU A 728 -9.89 -36.00 22.88
N HIS A 729 -11.06 -35.45 22.55
CA HIS A 729 -12.18 -36.20 22.00
C HIS A 729 -12.17 -36.30 20.46
N GLN A 730 -11.15 -35.75 19.80
CA GLN A 730 -11.02 -35.82 18.35
C GLN A 730 -10.61 -37.21 17.86
N PRO A 731 -11.05 -37.63 16.66
CA PRO A 731 -10.45 -38.77 15.99
C PRO A 731 -8.97 -38.46 15.74
N GLY A 732 -8.06 -39.33 16.21
CA GLY A 732 -6.61 -39.07 16.30
C GLY A 732 -5.84 -38.84 14.98
N ILE A 733 -6.53 -38.65 13.85
CA ILE A 733 -5.93 -38.35 12.54
C ILE A 733 -6.45 -36.98 12.07
N VAL A 734 -5.57 -35.98 12.04
CA VAL A 734 -5.84 -34.68 11.43
C VAL A 734 -5.86 -34.86 9.90
N PRO A 735 -6.95 -34.46 9.20
CA PRO A 735 -7.00 -34.52 7.73
C PRO A 735 -5.90 -33.69 7.07
N ASP A 736 -5.40 -34.17 5.94
CA ASP A 736 -4.55 -33.36 5.05
C ASP A 736 -5.45 -32.39 4.26
N TYR A 737 -5.68 -31.20 4.82
CA TYR A 737 -6.57 -30.20 4.23
C TYR A 737 -6.09 -29.72 2.85
N MET A 738 -4.80 -29.84 2.54
CA MET A 738 -4.25 -29.47 1.23
C MET A 738 -4.66 -30.45 0.13
N ARG A 739 -4.92 -31.73 0.46
CA ARG A 739 -5.43 -32.71 -0.52
C ARG A 739 -6.86 -32.44 -0.96
N ALA A 740 -7.65 -31.74 -0.14
CA ALA A 740 -9.04 -31.40 -0.42
C ALA A 740 -9.20 -30.20 -1.39
N LEU A 741 -8.10 -29.64 -1.91
CA LEU A 741 -8.13 -28.47 -2.82
C LEU A 741 -8.27 -28.82 -4.32
N ASN A 742 -8.60 -30.07 -4.69
CA ASN A 742 -8.62 -30.50 -6.09
C ASN A 742 -9.97 -30.19 -6.78
N LYS A 743 -9.90 -29.61 -7.99
CA LYS A 743 -10.98 -28.95 -8.78
C LYS A 743 -12.17 -29.84 -9.24
N LYS A 744 -12.45 -30.97 -8.59
CA LYS A 744 -13.60 -31.85 -8.91
C LYS A 744 -14.62 -31.99 -7.77
N ASP A 745 -14.42 -31.27 -6.67
CA ASP A 745 -15.08 -31.59 -5.40
C ASP A 745 -16.48 -31.02 -5.19
N LEU A 746 -17.02 -30.20 -6.10
CA LEU A 746 -18.42 -29.75 -5.97
C LEU A 746 -19.43 -30.63 -6.70
N LYS A 747 -18.97 -31.52 -7.59
CA LYS A 747 -19.89 -32.36 -8.37
C LYS A 747 -20.61 -33.37 -7.47
N GLY A 748 -21.93 -33.20 -7.33
CA GLY A 748 -22.76 -34.04 -6.46
C GLY A 748 -22.76 -33.64 -4.99
N ILE A 749 -22.10 -32.53 -4.63
CA ILE A 749 -22.22 -31.93 -3.29
C ILE A 749 -23.55 -31.19 -3.21
N ARG A 750 -24.32 -31.47 -2.17
CA ARG A 750 -25.63 -30.88 -1.90
C ARG A 750 -25.48 -29.71 -0.93
N LEU A 751 -25.71 -28.50 -1.44
CA LEU A 751 -25.61 -27.26 -0.67
C LEU A 751 -26.99 -26.69 -0.37
N GLY A 752 -27.33 -26.50 0.91
CA GLY A 752 -28.59 -25.90 1.33
C GLY A 752 -28.50 -24.39 1.48
N VAL A 753 -29.56 -23.69 1.06
CA VAL A 753 -29.70 -22.23 1.17
C VAL A 753 -30.84 -21.88 2.13
N PRO A 754 -30.56 -21.42 3.36
CA PRO A 754 -31.59 -21.07 4.33
C PRO A 754 -32.08 -19.64 4.06
N ARG A 755 -33.00 -19.47 3.11
CA ARG A 755 -33.57 -18.19 2.67
C ARG A 755 -34.24 -17.39 3.79
N SER A 756 -34.78 -18.03 4.82
CA SER A 756 -35.28 -17.34 6.02
C SER A 756 -34.21 -16.47 6.68
N SER A 757 -32.94 -16.86 6.59
CA SER A 757 -31.78 -16.11 7.10
C SER A 757 -31.47 -14.84 6.30
N LEU A 758 -32.08 -14.68 5.11
CA LEU A 758 -31.83 -13.56 4.21
C LEU A 758 -32.89 -12.46 4.28
N ARG A 759 -34.00 -12.63 5.02
CA ARG A 759 -35.20 -11.76 4.99
C ARG A 759 -34.93 -10.25 5.14
N ASP A 760 -33.81 -9.85 5.74
CA ASP A 760 -33.38 -8.45 5.95
C ASP A 760 -32.06 -8.09 5.23
N SER A 761 -31.65 -8.88 4.23
CA SER A 761 -30.41 -8.61 3.49
C SER A 761 -30.61 -7.45 2.51
N LYS A 762 -29.54 -6.71 2.23
CA LYS A 762 -29.60 -5.69 1.17
C LYS A 762 -29.75 -6.39 -0.19
N ALA A 763 -30.57 -5.84 -1.08
CA ALA A 763 -30.80 -6.40 -2.42
C ALA A 763 -29.51 -6.76 -3.16
N LEU A 764 -28.48 -5.89 -3.09
CA LEU A 764 -27.19 -6.14 -3.72
C LEU A 764 -26.46 -7.39 -3.17
N VAL A 765 -26.58 -7.66 -1.87
CA VAL A 765 -25.97 -8.85 -1.23
C VAL A 765 -26.70 -10.09 -1.71
N GLU A 766 -28.04 -10.05 -1.77
CA GLU A 766 -28.84 -11.17 -2.29
C GLU A 766 -28.54 -11.45 -3.76
N ASP A 767 -28.47 -10.41 -4.61
CA ASP A 767 -28.16 -10.55 -6.03
C ASP A 767 -26.77 -11.17 -6.25
N THR A 768 -25.77 -10.70 -5.50
CA THR A 768 -24.39 -11.22 -5.56
C THR A 768 -24.32 -12.67 -5.07
N PHE A 769 -25.06 -12.98 -4.01
CA PHE A 769 -25.14 -14.33 -3.49
C PHE A 769 -25.84 -15.28 -4.47
N ASN A 770 -26.94 -14.85 -5.08
CA ASN A 770 -27.65 -15.62 -6.12
C ASN A 770 -26.76 -15.91 -7.33
N ALA A 771 -25.99 -14.92 -7.80
CA ALA A 771 -24.99 -15.12 -8.84
C ALA A 771 -23.91 -16.16 -8.43
N SER A 772 -23.51 -16.18 -7.15
CA SER A 772 -22.57 -17.18 -6.64
C SER A 772 -23.17 -18.59 -6.64
N LEU A 773 -24.47 -18.74 -6.35
CA LEU A 773 -25.17 -20.03 -6.46
C LEU A 773 -25.15 -20.58 -7.90
N ASP A 774 -25.27 -19.72 -8.90
CA ASP A 774 -25.17 -20.12 -10.31
C ASP A 774 -23.77 -20.62 -10.67
N VAL A 775 -22.72 -20.03 -10.09
CA VAL A 775 -21.35 -20.53 -10.21
C VAL A 775 -21.23 -21.93 -9.59
N PHE A 776 -21.77 -22.15 -8.39
CA PHE A 776 -21.76 -23.47 -7.75
C PHE A 776 -22.51 -24.54 -8.56
N ARG A 777 -23.68 -24.19 -9.14
CA ARG A 777 -24.42 -25.08 -10.06
C ARG A 777 -23.59 -25.42 -11.30
N ALA A 778 -22.94 -24.43 -11.91
CA ALA A 778 -22.09 -24.63 -13.08
C ALA A 778 -20.87 -25.54 -12.76
N LEU A 779 -20.37 -25.51 -11.53
CA LEU A 779 -19.31 -26.39 -11.03
C LEU A 779 -19.81 -27.79 -10.61
N GLY A 780 -21.12 -28.05 -10.67
CA GLY A 780 -21.73 -29.36 -10.46
C GLY A 780 -22.37 -29.57 -9.08
N ALA A 781 -22.48 -28.54 -8.25
CA ALA A 781 -23.16 -28.63 -6.96
C ALA A 781 -24.68 -28.69 -7.13
N GLU A 782 -25.33 -29.48 -6.28
CA GLU A 782 -26.78 -29.56 -6.18
C GLU A 782 -27.27 -28.55 -5.14
N ILE A 783 -27.87 -27.45 -5.59
CA ILE A 783 -28.39 -26.40 -4.69
C ILE A 783 -29.82 -26.73 -4.25
N VAL A 784 -30.02 -26.88 -2.95
CA VAL A 784 -31.33 -27.05 -2.31
C VAL A 784 -31.77 -25.71 -1.71
N ASP A 785 -32.78 -25.09 -2.33
CA ASP A 785 -33.18 -23.71 -2.06
C ASP A 785 -34.72 -23.57 -2.15
N PRO A 786 -35.44 -23.30 -1.04
CA PRO A 786 -34.91 -23.07 0.31
C PRO A 786 -34.60 -24.37 1.06
N ALA A 787 -33.60 -24.30 1.94
CA ALA A 787 -33.29 -25.28 2.98
C ALA A 787 -33.24 -24.56 4.34
N ASP A 788 -34.38 -24.00 4.73
CA ASP A 788 -34.51 -23.19 5.94
C ASP A 788 -34.29 -24.01 7.21
N PHE A 789 -33.75 -23.36 8.25
CA PHE A 789 -33.64 -23.97 9.55
C PHE A 789 -35.04 -24.25 10.14
N PRO A 790 -35.25 -25.39 10.82
CA PRO A 790 -36.46 -25.62 11.61
C PRO A 790 -36.68 -24.51 12.65
N ASP A 791 -37.92 -24.34 13.12
CA ASP A 791 -38.39 -23.26 14.03
C ASP A 791 -37.42 -22.94 15.20
N ALA A 792 -36.65 -23.93 15.66
CA ALA A 792 -35.59 -23.81 16.68
C ALA A 792 -34.55 -22.70 16.45
N LEU A 793 -34.10 -22.47 15.21
CA LEU A 793 -33.06 -21.45 14.95
C LEU A 793 -33.67 -20.03 14.81
N GLU A 794 -34.93 -19.92 14.36
CA GLU A 794 -35.71 -18.68 14.47
C GLU A 794 -36.06 -18.38 15.95
N GLU A 795 -36.35 -19.40 16.78
CA GLU A 795 -36.52 -19.27 18.24
C GLU A 795 -35.23 -18.79 18.92
N LEU A 796 -34.07 -19.31 18.51
CA LEU A 796 -32.75 -18.87 18.99
C LEU A 796 -32.40 -17.44 18.56
N TRP A 797 -32.91 -16.98 17.41
CA TRP A 797 -32.81 -15.58 16.97
C TRP A 797 -33.79 -14.66 17.71
N ALA A 798 -34.96 -15.17 18.12
CA ALA A 798 -35.96 -14.45 18.89
C ALA A 798 -35.66 -14.39 20.39
N SER A 799 -34.92 -15.35 20.96
CA SER A 799 -34.56 -15.44 22.38
C SER A 799 -33.37 -14.57 22.81
N LYS A 800 -32.97 -13.62 21.96
CA LYS A 800 -31.67 -12.93 21.95
C LYS A 800 -31.27 -12.04 23.15
N THR A 801 -31.87 -12.16 24.33
CA THR A 801 -31.64 -11.14 25.38
C THR A 801 -31.41 -11.61 26.82
N GLU A 802 -31.53 -12.89 27.19
CA GLU A 802 -31.22 -13.30 28.59
C GLU A 802 -30.41 -14.60 28.71
N GLU A 803 -30.79 -15.70 28.04
CA GLU A 803 -30.13 -17.01 28.25
C GLU A 803 -28.75 -17.15 27.58
N GLN A 804 -28.56 -16.56 26.40
CA GLN A 804 -27.27 -16.61 25.67
C GLN A 804 -26.19 -15.79 26.37
N ASP A 805 -26.58 -14.63 26.92
CA ASP A 805 -25.67 -13.75 27.64
C ASP A 805 -25.22 -14.40 28.96
N ILE A 806 -26.08 -15.20 29.61
CA ILE A 806 -25.72 -15.98 30.81
C ILE A 806 -24.56 -16.94 30.53
N VAL A 807 -24.59 -17.71 29.44
CA VAL A 807 -23.51 -18.69 29.14
C VAL A 807 -22.18 -17.97 28.89
N LEU A 808 -22.19 -16.91 28.08
CA LEU A 808 -20.98 -16.15 27.76
C LEU A 808 -20.42 -15.44 29.00
N ALA A 809 -21.28 -14.83 29.82
CA ALA A 809 -20.92 -14.12 31.04
C ALA A 809 -20.33 -15.05 32.12
N VAL A 810 -20.94 -16.23 32.33
CA VAL A 810 -20.44 -17.23 33.28
C VAL A 810 -19.13 -17.84 32.80
N ASP A 811 -19.05 -18.24 31.53
CA ASP A 811 -17.81 -18.78 30.95
C ASP A 811 -16.68 -17.77 31.05
N PHE A 812 -16.93 -16.51 30.64
CA PHE A 812 -15.93 -15.45 30.72
C PHE A 812 -15.43 -15.27 32.14
N LYS A 813 -16.33 -15.13 33.13
CA LYS A 813 -15.93 -15.02 34.55
C LYS A 813 -15.07 -16.19 34.99
N VAL A 814 -15.50 -17.42 34.74
CA VAL A 814 -14.78 -18.62 35.19
C VAL A 814 -13.41 -18.72 34.52
N ASP A 815 -13.37 -18.56 33.20
CA ASP A 815 -12.17 -18.79 32.41
C ASP A 815 -11.16 -17.66 32.54
N ILE A 816 -11.61 -16.39 32.59
CA ILE A 816 -10.71 -15.25 32.75
C ILE A 816 -10.07 -15.24 34.14
N ASN A 817 -10.82 -15.57 35.20
CA ASN A 817 -10.26 -15.70 36.56
C ASN A 817 -9.22 -16.83 36.63
N LYS A 818 -9.48 -17.94 35.94
CA LYS A 818 -8.51 -19.05 35.81
C LYS A 818 -7.26 -18.62 35.05
N TYR A 819 -7.40 -17.85 33.99
CA TYR A 819 -6.27 -17.32 33.22
C TYR A 819 -5.43 -16.34 34.05
N LEU A 820 -6.06 -15.32 34.64
CA LEU A 820 -5.39 -14.25 35.39
C LEU A 820 -4.65 -14.79 36.63
N SER A 821 -5.25 -15.74 37.35
CA SER A 821 -4.60 -16.41 38.48
C SER A 821 -3.41 -17.29 38.07
N GLY A 822 -3.37 -17.74 36.82
CA GLY A 822 -2.30 -18.57 36.24
C GLY A 822 -1.10 -17.78 35.69
N LEU A 823 -1.17 -16.45 35.61
CA LEU A 823 -0.05 -15.61 35.17
C LEU A 823 1.12 -15.70 36.18
N LEU A 824 2.35 -15.67 35.69
CA LEU A 824 3.52 -15.70 36.58
C LEU A 824 3.73 -14.33 37.22
N GLU A 825 3.74 -13.29 36.39
CA GLU A 825 3.89 -11.89 36.80
C GLU A 825 2.80 -11.04 36.16
N VAL A 826 2.29 -10.07 36.91
CA VAL A 826 1.30 -9.10 36.43
C VAL A 826 1.65 -7.76 37.08
N PRO A 827 2.40 -6.87 36.40
CA PRO A 827 2.87 -5.62 36.99
C PRO A 827 1.77 -4.70 37.51
N THR A 828 0.58 -4.75 36.88
CA THR A 828 -0.60 -3.98 37.26
C THR A 828 -1.32 -4.51 38.50
N GLY A 829 -1.01 -5.75 38.93
CA GLY A 829 -1.66 -6.42 40.06
C GLY A 829 -2.99 -7.10 39.73
N VAL A 830 -3.47 -7.07 38.48
CA VAL A 830 -4.76 -7.67 38.08
C VAL A 830 -4.69 -9.19 38.09
N ARG A 831 -5.35 -9.84 39.06
CA ARG A 831 -5.33 -11.31 39.23
C ARG A 831 -6.71 -11.97 39.10
N THR A 832 -7.76 -11.17 39.09
CA THR A 832 -9.16 -11.59 38.98
C THR A 832 -9.95 -10.62 38.11
N LEU A 833 -11.14 -11.01 37.67
CA LEU A 833 -12.09 -10.15 36.97
C LEU A 833 -12.49 -8.95 37.84
N ALA A 834 -12.67 -9.16 39.16
CA ALA A 834 -12.90 -8.07 40.10
C ALA A 834 -11.73 -7.06 40.13
N ASP A 835 -10.48 -7.52 40.12
CA ASP A 835 -9.31 -6.63 40.05
C ASP A 835 -9.27 -5.86 38.73
N LEU A 836 -9.65 -6.49 37.61
CA LEU A 836 -9.72 -5.84 36.30
C LEU A 836 -10.75 -4.71 36.29
N ILE A 837 -11.94 -4.94 36.86
CA ILE A 837 -13.00 -3.93 36.97
C ILE A 837 -12.51 -2.72 37.76
N GLU A 838 -11.87 -2.96 38.91
CA GLU A 838 -11.32 -1.89 39.74
C GLU A 838 -10.11 -1.20 39.10
N PHE A 839 -9.24 -1.93 38.38
CA PHE A 839 -8.14 -1.33 37.60
C PHE A 839 -8.68 -0.36 36.56
N ASN A 840 -9.62 -0.80 35.72
CA ASN A 840 -10.21 0.03 34.68
C ASN A 840 -10.94 1.26 35.26
N LYS A 841 -11.53 1.13 36.45
CA LYS A 841 -12.18 2.24 37.16
C LYS A 841 -11.17 3.23 37.75
N ALA A 842 -10.03 2.74 38.26
CA ALA A 842 -8.93 3.57 38.76
C ALA A 842 -8.16 4.26 37.62
N HIS A 843 -8.16 3.67 36.43
CA HIS A 843 -7.43 4.12 35.23
C HIS A 843 -8.38 4.45 34.07
N ALA A 844 -9.47 5.15 34.39
CA ALA A 844 -10.48 5.62 33.44
C ALA A 844 -9.88 6.40 32.25
N ASP A 845 -8.75 7.07 32.49
CA ASP A 845 -7.97 7.87 31.53
C ASP A 845 -7.15 7.03 30.54
N LEU A 846 -6.85 5.77 30.86
CA LEU A 846 -6.09 4.84 30.01
C LEU A 846 -7.00 3.93 29.16
N GLY A 847 -8.33 4.14 29.20
CA GLY A 847 -9.35 3.25 28.63
C GLY A 847 -9.94 3.69 27.28
N LEU A 848 -11.24 3.45 27.10
CA LEU A 848 -11.99 3.75 25.88
C LEU A 848 -12.17 5.27 25.66
N PRO A 849 -12.16 5.77 24.41
CA PRO A 849 -12.38 7.17 24.07
C PRO A 849 -13.86 7.57 24.28
N PRO A 850 -14.18 8.88 24.36
CA PRO A 850 -15.57 9.33 24.44
C PRO A 850 -16.34 8.93 23.15
N PRO A 851 -17.62 8.52 23.23
CA PRO A 851 -18.50 8.49 24.41
C PRO A 851 -18.43 7.22 25.27
N PHE A 852 -17.55 6.27 24.94
CA PHE A 852 -17.49 4.94 25.57
C PHE A 852 -16.65 4.90 26.87
N TYR A 853 -16.19 6.06 27.35
CA TYR A 853 -15.44 6.19 28.61
C TYR A 853 -16.11 5.39 29.72
N ASN A 854 -15.32 4.51 30.35
CA ASN A 854 -15.72 3.73 31.52
C ASN A 854 -16.85 2.72 31.34
N ASP A 855 -17.30 2.40 30.12
CA ASP A 855 -18.20 1.27 29.95
C ASP A 855 -17.46 -0.02 30.33
N GLN A 856 -18.01 -0.71 31.33
CA GLN A 856 -17.58 -1.99 31.87
C GLN A 856 -18.78 -2.91 32.15
N SER A 857 -19.93 -2.59 31.55
CA SER A 857 -21.23 -3.20 31.85
C SER A 857 -21.18 -4.73 31.75
N GLN A 858 -20.60 -5.26 30.68
CA GLN A 858 -20.44 -6.70 30.46
C GLN A 858 -19.46 -7.36 31.43
N LEU A 859 -18.39 -6.67 31.85
CA LEU A 859 -17.47 -7.20 32.87
C LEU A 859 -18.16 -7.29 34.23
N ILE A 860 -18.92 -6.26 34.60
CA ILE A 860 -19.67 -6.19 35.87
C ILE A 860 -20.77 -7.25 35.89
N GLU A 861 -21.51 -7.39 34.78
CA GLU A 861 -22.52 -8.44 34.62
C GLU A 861 -21.88 -9.83 34.75
N SER A 862 -20.79 -10.07 34.03
CA SER A 862 -20.03 -11.32 34.12
C SER A 862 -19.61 -11.62 35.55
N GLU A 863 -19.04 -10.65 36.26
CA GLU A 863 -18.61 -10.82 37.66
C GLU A 863 -19.78 -11.12 38.62
N ALA A 864 -21.00 -10.68 38.32
CA ALA A 864 -22.19 -10.97 39.13
C ALA A 864 -22.75 -12.39 38.91
N THR A 865 -22.38 -13.06 37.81
CA THR A 865 -22.89 -14.40 37.47
C THR A 865 -22.25 -15.53 38.30
N GLN A 866 -22.87 -16.71 38.28
CA GLN A 866 -22.39 -17.91 38.97
C GLN A 866 -22.73 -19.17 38.16
N VAL A 867 -21.98 -20.24 38.37
CA VAL A 867 -22.29 -21.56 37.80
C VAL A 867 -23.44 -22.18 38.60
N ASP A 868 -24.64 -22.13 38.05
CA ASP A 868 -25.87 -22.68 38.65
C ASP A 868 -26.74 -23.43 37.63
N ASP A 869 -27.92 -23.89 38.06
CA ASP A 869 -28.84 -24.65 37.23
C ASP A 869 -29.31 -23.85 36.00
N ALA A 870 -29.40 -22.52 36.10
CA ALA A 870 -29.80 -21.67 34.97
C ALA A 870 -28.69 -21.63 33.91
N TYR A 871 -27.42 -21.54 34.32
CA TYR A 871 -26.29 -21.68 33.40
C TYR A 871 -26.29 -23.04 32.67
N PHE A 872 -26.47 -24.15 33.39
CA PHE A 872 -26.49 -25.47 32.74
C PHE A 872 -27.68 -25.67 31.81
N ALA A 873 -28.85 -25.12 32.17
CA ALA A 873 -30.03 -25.12 31.30
C ALA A 873 -29.79 -24.31 30.03
N ALA A 874 -29.28 -23.08 30.15
CA ALA A 874 -28.96 -22.21 29.02
C ALA A 874 -27.87 -22.83 28.12
N LEU A 875 -26.84 -23.44 28.71
CA LEU A 875 -25.79 -24.14 27.97
C LEU A 875 -26.34 -25.33 27.19
N ALA A 876 -27.19 -26.15 27.81
CA ALA A 876 -27.83 -27.28 27.14
C ALA A 876 -28.73 -26.84 25.98
N GLU A 877 -29.55 -25.81 26.19
CA GLU A 877 -30.42 -25.24 25.17
C GLU A 877 -29.60 -24.62 24.02
N HIS A 878 -28.52 -23.91 24.32
CA HIS A 878 -27.63 -23.33 23.31
C HIS A 878 -26.96 -24.40 22.43
N PHE A 879 -26.55 -25.54 23.02
CA PHE A 879 -26.07 -26.67 22.24
C PHE A 879 -27.17 -27.34 21.44
N ASP A 880 -28.35 -27.55 22.02
CA ASP A 880 -29.46 -28.21 21.35
C ASP A 880 -29.96 -27.40 20.14
N LEU A 881 -30.18 -26.09 20.31
CA LEU A 881 -30.65 -25.18 19.26
C LEU A 881 -29.63 -24.97 18.14
N GLY A 882 -28.34 -24.79 18.48
CA GLY A 882 -27.31 -24.56 17.45
C GLY A 882 -26.90 -25.83 16.70
N ARG A 883 -26.84 -26.96 17.39
CA ARG A 883 -26.35 -28.24 16.84
C ARG A 883 -27.49 -29.17 16.46
N THR A 884 -28.22 -29.71 17.43
CA THR A 884 -29.15 -30.84 17.24
C THR A 884 -30.38 -30.43 16.45
N ARG A 885 -31.13 -29.43 16.94
CA ARG A 885 -32.35 -28.89 16.30
C ARG A 885 -32.03 -27.90 15.18
N GLY A 886 -30.80 -27.41 15.14
CA GLY A 886 -30.31 -26.47 14.13
C GLY A 886 -29.60 -27.16 12.97
N ILE A 887 -28.27 -27.06 12.93
CA ILE A 887 -27.47 -27.51 11.78
C ILE A 887 -27.69 -29.00 11.47
N ASP A 888 -27.60 -29.89 12.46
CA ASP A 888 -27.70 -31.34 12.22
C ASP A 888 -29.09 -31.74 11.72
N ALA A 889 -30.15 -31.14 12.29
CA ALA A 889 -31.53 -31.34 11.82
C ALA A 889 -31.72 -30.84 10.38
N THR A 890 -31.18 -29.66 10.02
CA THR A 890 -31.28 -29.13 8.65
C THR A 890 -30.51 -30.00 7.65
N LEU A 891 -29.27 -30.37 7.97
CA LEU A 891 -28.47 -31.26 7.11
C LEU A 891 -29.18 -32.60 6.89
N ALA A 892 -29.75 -33.19 7.95
CA ALA A 892 -30.48 -34.45 7.86
C ALA A 892 -31.81 -34.32 7.09
N GLN A 893 -32.62 -33.31 7.41
CA GLN A 893 -33.93 -33.08 6.80
C GLN A 893 -33.83 -32.91 5.28
N PHE A 894 -32.84 -32.15 4.82
CA PHE A 894 -32.66 -31.84 3.41
C PHE A 894 -31.60 -32.71 2.72
N SER A 895 -30.98 -33.66 3.44
CA SER A 895 -29.90 -34.53 2.96
C SER A 895 -28.77 -33.72 2.31
N LEU A 896 -28.22 -32.76 3.05
CA LEU A 896 -27.21 -31.82 2.58
C LEU A 896 -25.81 -32.23 3.06
N ASP A 897 -24.81 -31.87 2.26
CA ASP A 897 -23.40 -31.98 2.64
C ASP A 897 -22.92 -30.71 3.38
N ALA A 898 -23.46 -29.54 3.02
CA ALA A 898 -23.16 -28.28 3.70
C ALA A 898 -24.29 -27.25 3.51
N ILE A 899 -24.22 -26.18 4.31
CA ILE A 899 -25.10 -25.02 4.22
C ILE A 899 -24.26 -23.83 3.72
N ILE A 900 -24.83 -23.01 2.84
CA ILE A 900 -24.17 -21.80 2.32
C ILE A 900 -25.05 -20.57 2.51
N LEU A 901 -24.44 -19.49 3.00
CA LEU A 901 -25.08 -18.19 3.21
C LEU A 901 -24.05 -17.05 3.25
N PRO A 902 -24.47 -15.79 3.00
CA PRO A 902 -23.65 -14.61 3.23
C PRO A 902 -23.20 -14.47 4.69
N THR A 903 -21.96 -14.00 4.89
CA THR A 903 -21.32 -13.95 6.21
C THR A 903 -21.86 -12.83 7.13
N ASP A 904 -22.53 -11.82 6.59
CA ASP A 904 -23.08 -10.68 7.35
C ASP A 904 -24.30 -11.04 8.23
N ARG A 905 -24.80 -12.29 8.16
CA ARG A 905 -25.97 -12.76 8.92
C ARG A 905 -25.75 -14.07 9.71
N LEU A 906 -24.52 -14.54 9.84
CA LEU A 906 -24.17 -15.87 10.40
C LEU A 906 -24.15 -15.96 11.95
N TYR A 907 -24.73 -14.97 12.64
CA TYR A 907 -24.44 -14.60 14.04
C TYR A 907 -24.80 -15.59 15.16
N ILE A 908 -25.44 -16.73 14.87
CA ILE A 908 -25.96 -17.59 15.94
C ILE A 908 -25.74 -19.08 15.65
N ALA A 909 -25.79 -19.52 14.38
CA ALA A 909 -25.62 -20.94 14.05
C ALA A 909 -24.22 -21.50 14.37
N MET A 910 -23.19 -20.64 14.48
CA MET A 910 -21.79 -21.07 14.65
C MET A 910 -21.31 -21.20 16.11
N ARG A 911 -22.16 -20.94 17.11
CA ARG A 911 -21.72 -20.84 18.50
C ARG A 911 -21.52 -22.21 19.19
N SER A 912 -22.03 -23.32 18.64
CA SER A 912 -22.09 -24.61 19.36
C SER A 912 -21.64 -25.86 18.58
N TYR A 913 -21.01 -25.73 17.40
CA TYR A 913 -20.66 -26.90 16.58
C TYR A 913 -19.41 -27.66 17.10
N ARG A 914 -19.64 -28.86 17.63
CA ARG A 914 -18.64 -29.89 18.03
C ARG A 914 -18.64 -31.11 17.08
N GLY A 915 -19.02 -30.91 15.81
CA GLY A 915 -19.05 -31.93 14.76
C GLY A 915 -17.82 -31.86 13.86
#